data_AF-A0A369BT49-F1
#
_entry.id   AF-A0A369BT49-F1
#
_cell.length_a   1.000
_cell.length_b   1.000
_cell.length_c   1.000
_cell.angle_alpha   90.00
_cell.angle_beta   90.00
_cell.angle_gamma   90.00
#
_symmetry.space_group_name_H-M   'P 1'
#
loop_
_entity.id
_entity.type
_entity.pdbx_description
1 polymer ?
#
loop_
_entity_poly.entity_id
_entity_poly.type
_entity_poly.pdbx_seq_one_letter_code
_entity_poly.pdbx_strand_id
1 'polypeptide(L)'
;MMRRAGLPGFWLLMLTLVLGAGYAGLQAQASDHKKVRVNKDESRIQASADESLRIDNAKWDVERNRLYVDGRSSRRATVVLADAASGETLSTVTADRRGQWRVRIYGLNETPCRVRASSNGSSVEKAVEHAPSDCSAPPPPPPPPPPSGGNLGELRVLAANDLGMHCADLDYQVFSILPPFNVLHAQVVERGQGGGEPRLLSDADVRLTYAASSSPLDPAGAGSINTTSGYTAGGVPKTNFWDLGAITGKTLAYDTYAVLYPYDSGVGDSILALFEPLPVDRGLPVPDINELLAGNLVPHQQDMPGSANTPQAFSRFDRDLAFFAGLTVQGQTIGKVIPGVNWFAADGIPILPVDDQGRSNAYPLMKVEARDKATDAVLAATDVVLPVASEADCQTCHAASDDGYSGLASDFAGVNTDADPGNDFMVMTEAQALADGLGPQYLLNAAKVNILRLHDAKHGTDLDNQRPVQCSQCHYSPALDLAQVGPVDDAAGRQQTTHISMSRAMHGHHGSLTFGGGDVFPQMPTPDDPARDQPANTVYPGADASLTVTEYVLQETCYQCHPGKQTQCLRGAMAAGGVVCQDCHGNMEQVGNDFTGQLSAANPAPDGLDLGKRIPWASEPACQSCHTGDAASPNHPAGAVVAPDGIRLLQAYILGEPDAKPIKVADSRFAENESLYRLSNGHGGVMCEGCHGSTHAIFPNPNPMANDNVTAKQLQGHSGTIIECDTCHEPGSLGITLDGPHGMHPVNDTRWVNGHEDLGDKQPELCTTCHGTDGLGTVLSRTAAERTLPRKEGGGTVTLAKGTEVGCVECHENKITH
;
A
#
# COMPACT_ATOMS: atom_id res chain seq x y z
N MET A 1 66.56 -10.26 66.61
CA MET A 1 67.08 -8.93 66.23
C MET A 1 67.43 -8.96 64.75
N MET A 2 66.57 -8.38 63.93
CA MET A 2 66.66 -8.34 62.46
C MET A 2 66.95 -6.92 62.01
N ARG A 3 67.81 -6.74 60.99
CA ARG A 3 67.59 -5.84 59.83
C ARG A 3 68.81 -5.79 58.90
N ARG A 4 68.51 -5.40 57.65
CA ARG A 4 69.34 -5.00 56.49
C ARG A 4 69.53 -6.12 55.45
N ALA A 5 69.42 -5.91 54.13
CA ALA A 5 69.14 -4.73 53.29
C ALA A 5 68.89 -5.18 51.82
N GLY A 6 68.36 -4.30 50.97
CA GLY A 6 68.67 -4.26 49.51
C GLY A 6 67.53 -4.51 48.50
N LEU A 7 67.19 -3.47 47.73
CA LEU A 7 66.47 -3.44 46.42
C LEU A 7 67.46 -3.77 45.25
N PRO A 8 67.10 -3.81 43.93
CA PRO A 8 65.81 -3.96 43.20
C PRO A 8 65.87 -4.91 41.94
N GLY A 9 64.74 -5.10 41.22
CA GLY A 9 64.73 -5.15 39.73
C GLY A 9 64.46 -6.46 38.94
N PHE A 10 63.30 -6.49 38.27
CA PHE A 10 62.93 -7.08 36.94
C PHE A 10 63.36 -8.50 36.47
N TRP A 11 62.32 -9.32 36.19
CA TRP A 11 62.09 -10.37 35.15
C TRP A 11 63.05 -11.57 34.97
N LEU A 12 62.51 -12.80 35.10
CA LEU A 12 62.89 -13.94 34.24
C LEU A 12 61.79 -15.04 34.14
N LEU A 13 61.80 -15.66 32.97
CA LEU A 13 60.96 -16.71 32.40
C LEU A 13 60.87 -18.06 33.15
N MET A 14 59.81 -18.79 32.76
CA MET A 14 59.49 -20.22 32.87
C MET A 14 60.65 -21.23 32.70
N LEU A 15 60.43 -22.45 33.23
CA LEU A 15 61.01 -23.69 32.66
C LEU A 15 60.06 -24.92 32.80
N THR A 16 59.57 -25.39 31.64
CA THR A 16 59.54 -26.79 31.09
C THR A 16 58.79 -27.92 31.82
N LEU A 17 58.25 -28.98 31.18
CA LEU A 17 58.71 -29.87 30.07
C LEU A 17 57.46 -30.75 29.68
N VAL A 18 57.21 -31.26 28.47
CA VAL A 18 57.90 -32.36 27.74
C VAL A 18 57.35 -32.55 26.30
N LEU A 19 58.27 -32.55 25.32
CA LEU A 19 58.47 -33.36 24.07
C LEU A 19 57.26 -33.86 23.23
N GLY A 20 57.27 -33.91 21.89
CA GLY A 20 58.29 -33.70 20.84
C GLY A 20 57.80 -34.35 19.51
N ALA A 21 57.88 -33.68 18.36
CA ALA A 21 58.70 -34.01 17.17
C ALA A 21 57.79 -34.15 15.92
N GLY A 22 58.10 -33.69 14.71
CA GLY A 22 59.31 -33.05 14.19
C GLY A 22 59.04 -32.32 12.87
N TYR A 23 59.86 -31.29 12.65
CA TYR A 23 59.96 -30.37 11.52
C TYR A 23 61.00 -30.87 10.49
N ALA A 24 60.96 -30.29 9.28
CA ALA A 24 62.13 -29.75 8.56
C ALA A 24 61.57 -28.82 7.46
N GLY A 25 61.96 -27.57 7.23
CA GLY A 25 63.19 -26.77 7.39
C GLY A 25 63.21 -25.88 6.12
N LEU A 26 63.69 -24.63 6.00
CA LEU A 26 64.72 -23.78 6.63
C LEU A 26 64.25 -22.30 6.51
N GLN A 27 64.36 -21.45 7.55
CA GLN A 27 65.35 -20.38 7.75
C GLN A 27 65.60 -19.44 6.54
N ALA A 28 65.14 -18.17 6.54
CA ALA A 28 65.55 -16.98 7.31
C ALA A 28 66.81 -16.25 6.78
N GLN A 29 66.66 -14.99 6.32
CA GLN A 29 67.25 -13.78 6.94
C GLN A 29 67.25 -12.53 6.02
N ALA A 30 66.74 -11.43 6.60
CA ALA A 30 67.16 -10.02 6.55
C ALA A 30 67.77 -9.37 5.28
N SER A 31 67.20 -8.25 4.84
CA SER A 31 67.74 -6.88 5.11
C SER A 31 66.97 -5.81 4.30
N ASP A 32 66.91 -4.63 4.89
CA ASP A 32 66.17 -3.45 4.45
C ASP A 32 67.02 -2.58 3.51
N HIS A 33 66.52 -2.21 2.33
CA HIS A 33 67.00 -1.06 1.55
C HIS A 33 65.92 -0.52 0.57
N LYS A 34 65.79 0.81 0.60
CA LYS A 34 64.87 1.70 -0.14
C LYS A 34 64.81 1.52 -1.67
N LYS A 35 63.56 1.74 -2.16
CA LYS A 35 63.10 2.38 -3.42
C LYS A 35 63.59 1.81 -4.76
N VAL A 36 62.68 1.20 -5.54
CA VAL A 36 62.41 1.52 -6.97
C VAL A 36 60.95 1.11 -7.31
N ARG A 37 60.16 2.01 -7.89
CA ARG A 37 58.89 1.69 -8.60
C ARG A 37 59.24 1.17 -9.99
N VAL A 38 58.52 0.15 -10.50
CA VAL A 38 57.78 0.15 -11.78
C VAL A 38 57.40 -1.29 -12.21
N ASN A 39 56.08 -1.48 -12.37
CA ASN A 39 55.29 -2.29 -13.31
C ASN A 39 55.52 -3.80 -13.55
N LYS A 40 54.43 -4.51 -13.22
CA LYS A 40 53.44 -5.12 -14.14
C LYS A 40 53.73 -6.53 -14.65
N ASP A 41 52.66 -7.30 -14.49
CA ASP A 41 52.35 -8.64 -14.94
C ASP A 41 52.68 -9.81 -14.00
N GLU A 42 51.67 -10.68 -13.94
CA GLU A 42 51.61 -12.02 -13.33
C GLU A 42 51.16 -12.10 -11.87
N SER A 43 49.85 -11.94 -11.66
CA SER A 43 49.13 -12.91 -10.82
C SER A 43 47.79 -13.27 -11.45
N ARG A 44 47.72 -14.52 -11.92
CA ARG A 44 46.50 -15.17 -12.36
C ARG A 44 46.07 -16.11 -11.24
N ILE A 45 44.77 -16.04 -10.94
CA ILE A 45 43.92 -17.11 -10.40
C ILE A 45 43.88 -17.23 -8.87
N GLN A 46 42.86 -16.59 -8.29
CA GLN A 46 41.78 -17.31 -7.63
C GLN A 46 40.52 -16.44 -7.66
N ALA A 47 39.49 -16.90 -8.38
CA ALA A 47 38.17 -16.31 -8.41
C ALA A 47 37.16 -17.45 -8.26
N SER A 48 36.35 -17.40 -7.21
CA SER A 48 35.10 -18.15 -7.09
C SER A 48 34.09 -17.32 -6.30
N ALA A 49 32.81 -17.46 -6.67
CA ALA A 49 31.59 -16.72 -6.31
C ALA A 49 31.32 -15.53 -7.27
N ASP A 50 30.30 -15.50 -8.13
CA ASP A 50 29.01 -16.21 -8.23
C ASP A 50 28.65 -16.35 -9.74
N GLU A 51 28.47 -17.58 -10.25
CA GLU A 51 28.18 -17.90 -11.66
C GLU A 51 26.73 -18.41 -11.86
N SER A 52 25.79 -17.95 -11.02
CA SER A 52 24.35 -18.20 -11.22
C SER A 52 23.80 -17.44 -12.44
N LEU A 53 22.95 -18.13 -13.22
CA LEU A 53 22.23 -17.53 -14.35
C LEU A 53 21.24 -16.48 -13.82
N ARG A 54 21.29 -15.26 -14.35
CA ARG A 54 20.35 -14.17 -14.02
C ARG A 54 20.14 -13.21 -15.18
N ILE A 55 19.03 -12.49 -15.13
CA ILE A 55 18.71 -11.37 -16.03
C ILE A 55 18.85 -10.08 -15.22
N ASP A 56 19.77 -9.22 -15.60
CA ASP A 56 20.02 -7.95 -14.90
C ASP A 56 19.00 -6.90 -15.39
N ASN A 57 18.77 -6.78 -16.71
CA ASN A 57 17.77 -5.88 -17.29
C ASN A 57 16.97 -6.55 -18.41
N ALA A 58 15.68 -6.24 -18.49
CA ALA A 58 14.83 -6.52 -19.65
C ALA A 58 13.91 -5.31 -19.88
N LYS A 59 14.05 -4.62 -21.02
CA LYS A 59 13.42 -3.33 -21.29
C LYS A 59 12.86 -3.30 -22.72
N TRP A 60 11.62 -2.85 -22.86
CA TRP A 60 11.02 -2.54 -24.15
C TRP A 60 11.24 -1.06 -24.49
N ASP A 61 11.74 -0.80 -25.69
CA ASP A 61 11.91 0.55 -26.24
C ASP A 61 10.84 0.76 -27.32
N VAL A 62 9.75 1.44 -26.94
CA VAL A 62 8.58 1.68 -27.79
C VAL A 62 8.97 2.47 -29.06
N GLU A 63 9.77 3.52 -28.92
CA GLU A 63 10.19 4.37 -30.04
C GLU A 63 10.98 3.59 -31.10
N ARG A 64 11.73 2.56 -30.67
CA ARG A 64 12.61 1.78 -31.55
C ARG A 64 12.09 0.38 -31.86
N ASN A 65 10.89 0.04 -31.39
CA ASN A 65 10.28 -1.29 -31.50
C ASN A 65 11.29 -2.42 -31.17
N ARG A 66 11.92 -2.31 -30.00
CA ARG A 66 13.10 -3.11 -29.65
C ARG A 66 13.06 -3.62 -28.21
N LEU A 67 13.29 -4.92 -28.06
CA LEU A 67 13.55 -5.56 -26.77
C LEU A 67 15.06 -5.57 -26.47
N TYR A 68 15.44 -5.03 -25.32
CA TYR A 68 16.81 -5.06 -24.80
C TYR A 68 16.87 -5.95 -23.57
N VAL A 69 17.75 -6.96 -23.57
CA VAL A 69 17.95 -7.84 -22.41
C VAL A 69 19.44 -8.04 -22.16
N ASP A 70 19.86 -7.91 -20.90
CA ASP A 70 21.21 -8.30 -20.48
C ASP A 70 21.20 -9.06 -19.14
N GLY A 71 22.29 -9.75 -18.87
CA GLY A 71 22.43 -10.55 -17.66
C GLY A 71 23.78 -11.22 -17.53
N ARG A 72 23.85 -12.17 -16.58
CA ARG A 72 25.03 -12.99 -16.33
C ARG A 72 24.72 -14.48 -16.35
N SER A 73 25.72 -15.28 -16.70
CA SER A 73 25.72 -16.74 -16.67
C SER A 73 27.15 -17.25 -16.50
N SER A 74 27.34 -18.57 -16.50
CA SER A 74 28.69 -19.15 -16.53
C SER A 74 29.48 -18.66 -17.74
N ARG A 75 30.80 -18.50 -17.59
CA ARG A 75 31.67 -17.95 -18.64
C ARG A 75 31.55 -18.76 -19.92
N ARG A 76 31.38 -18.09 -21.07
CA ARG A 76 31.21 -18.73 -22.39
C ARG A 76 29.96 -19.63 -22.52
N ALA A 77 29.03 -19.61 -21.57
CA ALA A 77 27.81 -20.40 -21.67
C ALA A 77 26.87 -19.84 -22.73
N THR A 78 26.15 -20.74 -23.42
CA THR A 78 25.05 -20.36 -24.32
C THR A 78 23.80 -20.10 -23.49
N VAL A 79 23.19 -18.94 -23.70
CA VAL A 79 21.93 -18.51 -23.09
C VAL A 79 20.89 -18.43 -24.18
N VAL A 80 19.83 -19.21 -24.03
CA VAL A 80 18.64 -19.16 -24.89
C VAL A 80 17.65 -18.20 -24.24
N LEU A 81 17.26 -17.16 -24.95
CA LEU A 81 16.28 -16.18 -24.52
C LEU A 81 14.95 -16.47 -25.24
N ALA A 82 13.90 -16.67 -24.47
CA ALA A 82 12.56 -16.98 -24.96
C ALA A 82 11.52 -16.01 -24.38
N ASP A 83 10.39 -15.90 -25.05
CA ASP A 83 9.16 -15.37 -24.46
C ASP A 83 8.72 -16.36 -23.37
N ALA A 84 8.53 -15.87 -22.14
CA ALA A 84 8.17 -16.72 -21.02
C ALA A 84 6.73 -17.26 -21.10
N ALA A 85 5.83 -16.55 -21.78
CA ALA A 85 4.43 -16.92 -21.94
C ALA A 85 4.23 -17.94 -23.06
N SER A 86 4.78 -17.69 -24.26
CA SER A 86 4.61 -18.59 -25.42
C SER A 86 5.65 -19.71 -25.49
N GLY A 87 6.80 -19.54 -24.82
CA GLY A 87 7.96 -20.42 -24.95
C GLY A 87 8.73 -20.24 -26.27
N GLU A 88 8.33 -19.27 -27.11
CA GLU A 88 9.00 -18.97 -28.37
C GLU A 88 10.43 -18.49 -28.12
N THR A 89 11.41 -19.07 -28.82
CA THR A 89 12.80 -18.61 -28.71
C THR A 89 12.99 -17.30 -29.46
N LEU A 90 13.23 -16.22 -28.72
CA LEU A 90 13.45 -14.87 -29.25
C LEU A 90 14.89 -14.69 -29.74
N SER A 91 15.86 -15.25 -29.02
CA SER A 91 17.27 -15.17 -29.39
C SER A 91 18.14 -16.22 -28.69
N THR A 92 19.36 -16.39 -29.16
CA THR A 92 20.39 -17.20 -28.49
C THR A 92 21.71 -16.43 -28.49
N VAL A 93 22.33 -16.28 -27.32
CA VAL A 93 23.56 -15.50 -27.13
C VAL A 93 24.59 -16.32 -26.35
N THR A 94 25.87 -16.12 -26.64
CA THR A 94 26.97 -16.72 -25.85
C THR A 94 27.56 -15.67 -24.92
N ALA A 95 27.61 -15.96 -23.63
CA ALA A 95 28.21 -15.08 -22.64
C ALA A 95 29.72 -14.89 -22.87
N ASP A 96 30.24 -13.74 -22.47
CA ASP A 96 31.63 -13.38 -22.68
C ASP A 96 32.58 -14.11 -21.69
N ARG A 97 33.86 -13.71 -21.68
CA ARG A 97 34.89 -14.30 -20.80
C ARG A 97 34.66 -13.98 -19.31
N ARG A 98 33.78 -13.05 -18.99
CA ARG A 98 33.36 -12.64 -17.64
C ARG A 98 31.95 -13.14 -17.29
N GLY A 99 31.31 -13.91 -18.18
CA GLY A 99 29.95 -14.43 -17.98
C GLY A 99 28.85 -13.41 -18.30
N GLN A 100 29.16 -12.27 -18.91
CA GLN A 100 28.17 -11.26 -19.27
C GLN A 100 27.58 -11.53 -20.65
N TRP A 101 26.28 -11.33 -20.81
CA TRP A 101 25.59 -11.46 -22.09
C TRP A 101 24.57 -10.33 -22.28
N ARG A 102 24.30 -10.00 -23.55
CA ARG A 102 23.39 -8.92 -23.93
C ARG A 102 22.80 -9.21 -25.31
N VAL A 103 21.51 -8.93 -25.45
CA VAL A 103 20.75 -9.10 -26.69
C VAL A 103 19.91 -7.85 -26.97
N ARG A 104 19.81 -7.50 -28.25
CA ARG A 104 18.87 -6.52 -28.77
C ARG A 104 18.06 -7.21 -29.86
N ILE A 105 16.74 -7.25 -29.70
CA ILE A 105 15.83 -7.92 -30.62
C ILE A 105 14.90 -6.87 -31.22
N TYR A 106 14.75 -6.91 -32.54
CA TYR A 106 13.97 -5.95 -33.32
C TYR A 106 12.90 -6.70 -34.10
N GLY A 107 11.76 -6.05 -34.36
CA GLY A 107 10.73 -6.59 -35.24
C GLY A 107 10.06 -7.85 -34.69
N LEU A 108 9.80 -7.89 -33.38
CA LEU A 108 8.99 -8.92 -32.77
C LEU A 108 7.54 -8.79 -33.26
N ASN A 109 6.90 -9.93 -33.56
CA ASN A 109 5.48 -9.96 -33.93
C ASN A 109 4.56 -9.63 -32.74
N GLU A 110 4.98 -10.04 -31.55
CA GLU A 110 4.30 -9.78 -30.28
C GLU A 110 5.35 -9.38 -29.23
N THR A 111 5.02 -8.40 -28.39
CA THR A 111 5.96 -7.93 -27.36
C THR A 111 5.86 -8.81 -26.13
N PRO A 112 6.94 -9.45 -25.66
CA PRO A 112 6.87 -10.32 -24.49
C PRO A 112 6.63 -9.53 -23.22
N CYS A 113 5.65 -9.92 -22.39
CA CYS A 113 5.51 -9.34 -21.04
C CYS A 113 6.68 -9.74 -20.13
N ARG A 114 7.26 -10.91 -20.39
CA ARG A 114 8.31 -11.51 -19.59
C ARG A 114 9.23 -12.32 -20.49
N VAL A 115 10.52 -12.26 -20.20
CA VAL A 115 11.53 -13.07 -20.89
C VAL A 115 12.05 -14.15 -19.98
N ARG A 116 12.30 -15.34 -20.54
CA ARG A 116 12.98 -16.45 -19.89
C ARG A 116 14.36 -16.63 -20.49
N ALA A 117 15.40 -16.55 -19.65
CA ALA A 117 16.75 -16.93 -20.03
C ALA A 117 17.03 -18.35 -19.51
N SER A 118 17.50 -19.24 -20.39
CA SER A 118 17.83 -20.63 -20.06
C SER A 118 19.28 -20.96 -20.45
N SER A 119 20.02 -21.60 -19.54
CA SER A 119 21.41 -22.00 -19.77
C SER A 119 21.78 -23.18 -18.86
N ASN A 120 22.42 -24.22 -19.42
CA ASN A 120 22.92 -25.39 -18.69
C ASN A 120 21.89 -26.06 -17.75
N GLY A 121 20.61 -26.08 -18.14
CA GLY A 121 19.52 -26.70 -17.35
C GLY A 121 18.89 -25.79 -16.31
N SER A 122 19.42 -24.58 -16.07
CA SER A 122 18.80 -23.54 -15.24
C SER A 122 17.99 -22.57 -16.10
N SER A 123 16.88 -22.07 -15.56
CA SER A 123 16.07 -21.02 -16.17
C SER A 123 15.71 -19.95 -15.17
N VAL A 124 15.72 -18.70 -15.61
CA VAL A 124 15.30 -17.53 -14.83
C VAL A 124 14.43 -16.65 -15.71
N GLU A 125 13.50 -15.94 -15.09
CA GLU A 125 12.58 -15.05 -15.79
C GLU A 125 12.67 -13.63 -15.25
N LYS A 126 12.41 -12.64 -16.10
CA LYS A 126 12.32 -11.24 -15.71
C LYS A 126 11.26 -10.53 -16.54
N ALA A 127 10.47 -9.70 -15.87
CA ALA A 127 9.51 -8.82 -16.53
C ALA A 127 10.21 -7.86 -17.49
N VAL A 128 9.57 -7.55 -18.60
CA VAL A 128 10.05 -6.54 -19.53
C VAL A 128 9.51 -5.18 -19.07
N GLU A 129 10.39 -4.33 -18.56
CA GLU A 129 10.05 -2.96 -18.18
C GLU A 129 9.59 -2.16 -19.40
N HIS A 130 8.58 -1.32 -19.24
CA HIS A 130 7.91 -0.56 -20.31
C HIS A 130 7.29 -1.41 -21.43
N ALA A 131 7.04 -2.72 -21.18
CA ALA A 131 6.20 -3.49 -22.08
C ALA A 131 4.80 -2.87 -22.15
N PRO A 132 4.16 -2.85 -23.33
CA PRO A 132 2.81 -2.32 -23.47
C PRO A 132 1.81 -3.21 -22.72
N SER A 133 0.65 -2.67 -22.35
CA SER A 133 -0.34 -3.38 -21.54
C SER A 133 -0.95 -4.63 -22.21
N ASP A 134 -0.79 -4.75 -23.53
CA ASP A 134 -1.22 -5.84 -24.41
C ASP A 134 -0.05 -6.77 -24.81
N CYS A 135 1.08 -6.72 -24.10
CA CYS A 135 2.15 -7.69 -24.26
C CYS A 135 1.63 -9.14 -24.08
N SER A 136 2.40 -10.13 -24.55
CA SER A 136 2.02 -11.55 -24.49
C SER A 136 1.80 -12.01 -23.04
N ALA A 137 0.56 -11.88 -22.57
CA ALA A 137 0.11 -12.46 -21.33
C ALA A 137 -0.37 -13.88 -21.62
N PRO A 138 -0.09 -14.88 -20.76
CA PRO A 138 -0.80 -16.14 -20.88
C PRO A 138 -2.32 -15.88 -20.78
N PRO A 139 -3.15 -16.57 -21.57
CA PRO A 139 -4.60 -16.40 -21.50
C PRO A 139 -5.04 -16.57 -20.03
N PRO A 140 -5.98 -15.75 -19.55
CA PRO A 140 -6.48 -15.87 -18.19
C PRO A 140 -7.00 -17.30 -17.98
N PRO A 141 -6.80 -17.89 -16.78
CA PRO A 141 -7.45 -19.16 -16.48
C PRO A 141 -8.95 -18.98 -16.74
N PRO A 142 -9.62 -19.93 -17.43
CA PRO A 142 -11.05 -19.83 -17.64
C PRO A 142 -11.72 -19.69 -16.27
N PRO A 143 -12.76 -18.84 -16.14
CA PRO A 143 -13.53 -18.76 -14.92
C PRO A 143 -13.97 -20.17 -14.54
N PRO A 144 -13.88 -20.57 -13.25
CA PRO A 144 -14.40 -21.85 -12.84
C PRO A 144 -15.87 -21.94 -13.31
N PRO A 145 -16.28 -23.05 -13.93
CA PRO A 145 -17.67 -23.21 -14.34
C PRO A 145 -18.57 -23.00 -13.11
N PRO A 146 -19.70 -22.29 -13.24
CA PRO A 146 -20.59 -22.07 -12.12
C PRO A 146 -20.95 -23.45 -11.55
N PRO A 147 -20.84 -23.63 -10.23
CA PRO A 147 -21.29 -24.86 -9.59
C PRO A 147 -22.79 -24.99 -9.84
N SER A 148 -23.16 -26.09 -10.49
CA SER A 148 -24.56 -26.48 -10.67
C SER A 148 -25.05 -27.06 -9.35
N GLY A 149 -25.52 -26.18 -8.46
CA GLY A 149 -25.96 -26.61 -7.14
C GLY A 149 -26.47 -25.47 -6.25
N GLY A 150 -27.54 -24.80 -6.66
CA GLY A 150 -28.27 -23.85 -5.83
C GLY A 150 -29.48 -23.28 -6.58
N ASN A 151 -30.58 -23.01 -5.89
CA ASN A 151 -31.75 -22.31 -6.44
C ASN A 151 -31.53 -20.78 -6.54
N LEU A 152 -30.28 -20.31 -6.44
CA LEU A 152 -29.88 -18.90 -6.53
C LEU A 152 -29.31 -18.63 -7.93
N GLY A 153 -29.47 -17.40 -8.43
CA GLY A 153 -28.93 -16.98 -9.73
C GLY A 153 -27.40 -17.03 -9.79
N GLU A 154 -26.83 -16.62 -10.93
CA GLU A 154 -25.38 -16.46 -11.05
C GLU A 154 -24.88 -15.37 -10.08
N LEU A 155 -23.91 -15.68 -9.21
CA LEU A 155 -23.44 -14.74 -8.18
C LEU A 155 -22.13 -14.03 -8.58
N ARG A 156 -21.91 -12.85 -8.02
CA ARG A 156 -20.63 -12.11 -8.05
C ARG A 156 -20.22 -11.72 -6.64
N VAL A 157 -18.94 -11.83 -6.34
CA VAL A 157 -18.34 -11.33 -5.10
C VAL A 157 -17.58 -10.06 -5.46
N LEU A 158 -17.94 -8.95 -4.84
CA LEU A 158 -17.21 -7.68 -4.92
C LEU A 158 -16.49 -7.52 -3.60
N ALA A 159 -15.16 -7.56 -3.60
CA ALA A 159 -14.35 -7.48 -2.39
C ALA A 159 -13.28 -6.40 -2.52
N ALA A 160 -12.99 -5.73 -1.41
CA ALA A 160 -11.98 -4.68 -1.34
C ALA A 160 -11.36 -4.61 0.05
N ASN A 161 -10.11 -4.16 0.11
CA ASN A 161 -9.55 -3.57 1.32
C ASN A 161 -10.02 -2.11 1.45
N ASP A 162 -10.19 -1.61 2.66
CA ASP A 162 -10.77 -0.30 2.97
C ASP A 162 -9.84 0.92 2.73
N LEU A 163 -8.52 0.74 2.84
CA LEU A 163 -7.51 1.82 2.73
C LEU A 163 -6.62 1.72 1.48
N GLY A 164 -6.62 0.54 0.86
CA GLY A 164 -5.68 0.06 -0.16
C GLY A 164 -4.22 -0.06 0.25
N MET A 165 -3.90 0.19 1.53
CA MET A 165 -2.65 -0.19 2.20
C MET A 165 -2.80 -0.09 3.71
N HIS A 166 -2.60 -1.18 4.44
CA HIS A 166 -2.35 -1.14 5.88
C HIS A 166 -0.85 -1.10 6.16
N CYS A 167 -0.48 -0.56 7.32
CA CYS A 167 0.90 -0.58 7.79
C CYS A 167 1.00 -1.46 9.04
N ALA A 168 2.12 -2.15 9.21
CA ALA A 168 2.43 -2.92 10.40
C ALA A 168 3.88 -2.67 10.81
N ASP A 169 4.14 -2.59 12.12
CA ASP A 169 5.51 -2.65 12.64
C ASP A 169 6.13 -4.03 12.38
N LEU A 170 7.45 -4.06 12.10
CA LEU A 170 8.20 -5.32 12.01
C LEU A 170 8.57 -5.88 13.39
N ASP A 171 8.60 -5.03 14.41
CA ASP A 171 9.10 -5.33 15.75
C ASP A 171 8.37 -4.49 16.82
N TYR A 172 7.94 -5.15 17.89
CA TYR A 172 7.08 -4.62 18.94
C TYR A 172 7.77 -4.46 20.31
N GLN A 173 9.10 -4.61 20.40
CA GLN A 173 9.81 -4.55 21.69
C GLN A 173 10.07 -3.13 22.22
N VAL A 174 10.16 -2.12 21.35
CA VAL A 174 10.55 -0.75 21.74
C VAL A 174 9.36 0.20 21.77
N PHE A 175 8.74 0.42 20.63
CA PHE A 175 7.44 1.06 20.52
C PHE A 175 6.73 0.54 19.28
N SER A 176 5.43 0.74 19.19
CA SER A 176 4.67 0.46 17.98
C SER A 176 3.74 1.60 17.61
N ILE A 177 3.58 1.81 16.31
CA ILE A 177 2.62 2.75 15.72
C ILE A 177 1.37 1.96 15.30
N LEU A 178 1.51 0.81 14.65
CA LEU A 178 0.38 0.03 14.12
C LEU A 178 0.61 -1.49 14.25
N PRO A 179 -0.43 -2.26 14.65
CA PRO A 179 -0.33 -3.70 14.77
C PRO A 179 -0.36 -4.35 13.38
N PRO A 180 -0.04 -5.65 13.25
CA PRO A 180 -0.41 -6.40 12.07
C PRO A 180 -1.93 -6.43 12.00
N PHE A 181 -2.49 -5.69 11.05
CA PHE A 181 -3.93 -5.48 10.93
C PHE A 181 -4.29 -5.22 9.48
N ASN A 182 -5.43 -5.73 9.05
CA ASN A 182 -5.99 -5.45 7.74
C ASN A 182 -7.51 -5.64 7.78
N VAL A 183 -8.19 -4.97 6.87
CA VAL A 183 -9.65 -4.98 6.77
C VAL A 183 -10.04 -5.50 5.40
N LEU A 184 -10.92 -6.49 5.38
CA LEU A 184 -11.47 -7.03 4.15
C LEU A 184 -12.99 -6.96 4.22
N HIS A 185 -13.58 -6.18 3.30
CA HIS A 185 -15.02 -6.07 3.14
C HIS A 185 -15.46 -6.69 1.82
N ALA A 186 -16.67 -7.26 1.80
CA ALA A 186 -17.24 -7.81 0.58
C ALA A 186 -18.77 -7.69 0.51
N GLN A 187 -19.28 -7.43 -0.68
CA GLN A 187 -20.69 -7.55 -1.04
C GLN A 187 -20.88 -8.70 -2.03
N VAL A 188 -22.01 -9.39 -1.96
CA VAL A 188 -22.37 -10.44 -2.93
C VAL A 188 -23.60 -10.03 -3.70
N VAL A 189 -23.48 -10.02 -5.03
CA VAL A 189 -24.56 -9.66 -5.94
C VAL A 189 -25.11 -10.93 -6.58
N GLU A 190 -26.42 -11.15 -6.45
CA GLU A 190 -27.18 -12.07 -7.29
C GLU A 190 -27.54 -11.37 -8.59
N ARG A 191 -27.06 -11.92 -9.72
CA ARG A 191 -27.27 -11.36 -11.06
C ARG A 191 -28.76 -11.31 -11.39
N GLY A 192 -29.22 -10.20 -11.96
CA GLY A 192 -30.58 -10.09 -12.47
C GLY A 192 -30.90 -11.18 -13.51
N GLN A 193 -32.14 -11.67 -13.53
CA GLN A 193 -32.61 -12.70 -14.47
C GLN A 193 -33.93 -12.29 -15.12
N GLY A 194 -34.11 -12.57 -16.42
CA GLY A 194 -35.32 -12.28 -17.16
C GLY A 194 -35.66 -10.79 -17.25
N GLY A 195 -34.65 -9.91 -17.19
CA GLY A 195 -34.83 -8.45 -17.09
C GLY A 195 -35.14 -7.93 -15.69
N GLY A 196 -35.02 -8.77 -14.65
CA GLY A 196 -35.05 -8.32 -13.26
C GLY A 196 -33.79 -7.58 -12.83
N GLU A 197 -33.91 -6.77 -11.78
CA GLU A 197 -32.78 -6.05 -11.18
C GLU A 197 -31.87 -6.99 -10.37
N PRO A 198 -30.55 -6.72 -10.29
CA PRO A 198 -29.64 -7.44 -9.41
C PRO A 198 -30.01 -7.21 -7.94
N ARG A 199 -29.64 -8.15 -7.08
CA ARG A 199 -29.91 -8.07 -5.63
C ARG A 199 -28.65 -8.30 -4.81
N LEU A 200 -28.43 -7.45 -3.80
CA LEU A 200 -27.42 -7.70 -2.78
C LEU A 200 -27.88 -8.80 -1.82
N LEU A 201 -27.01 -9.79 -1.59
CA LEU A 201 -27.22 -10.90 -0.67
C LEU A 201 -26.76 -10.55 0.75
N SER A 202 -27.45 -11.12 1.72
CA SER A 202 -27.15 -10.98 3.14
C SER A 202 -26.52 -12.24 3.73
N ASP A 203 -26.12 -12.16 4.99
CA ASP A 203 -25.73 -13.31 5.80
C ASP A 203 -26.83 -14.36 5.97
N ALA A 204 -28.09 -14.03 5.68
CA ALA A 204 -29.18 -15.00 5.63
C ALA A 204 -29.09 -15.89 4.36
N ASP A 205 -28.57 -15.35 3.26
CA ASP A 205 -28.53 -16.01 1.95
C ASP A 205 -27.27 -16.87 1.78
N VAL A 206 -26.09 -16.34 2.15
CA VAL A 206 -24.77 -16.97 1.90
C VAL A 206 -23.82 -16.81 3.08
N ARG A 207 -22.78 -17.64 3.11
CA ARG A 207 -21.60 -17.46 3.99
C ARG A 207 -20.41 -17.00 3.15
N LEU A 208 -19.61 -16.07 3.66
CA LEU A 208 -18.35 -15.70 3.01
C LEU A 208 -17.15 -16.27 3.77
N THR A 209 -16.16 -16.72 3.00
CA THR A 209 -14.86 -17.13 3.52
C THR A 209 -13.74 -16.51 2.72
N TYR A 210 -12.56 -16.34 3.34
CA TYR A 210 -11.33 -15.97 2.65
C TYR A 210 -10.22 -17.00 2.89
N ALA A 211 -9.32 -17.15 1.91
CA ALA A 211 -8.11 -17.96 2.00
C ALA A 211 -6.98 -17.31 1.19
N ALA A 212 -5.71 -17.61 1.49
CA ALA A 212 -4.61 -17.05 0.73
C ALA A 212 -4.63 -17.57 -0.71
N SER A 213 -4.39 -16.68 -1.67
CA SER A 213 -4.28 -17.03 -3.08
C SER A 213 -3.09 -16.34 -3.72
N SER A 214 -2.83 -16.65 -4.99
CA SER A 214 -1.72 -16.10 -5.74
C SER A 214 -2.10 -15.97 -7.20
N SER A 215 -1.52 -14.98 -7.86
CA SER A 215 -1.56 -14.86 -9.32
C SER A 215 -0.32 -15.52 -9.93
N PRO A 216 -0.43 -16.24 -11.06
CA PRO A 216 0.75 -16.65 -11.84
C PRO A 216 1.60 -15.45 -12.31
N LEU A 217 0.98 -14.26 -12.39
CA LEU A 217 1.62 -13.02 -12.82
C LEU A 217 2.07 -12.14 -11.64
N ASP A 218 1.92 -12.61 -10.40
CA ASP A 218 2.27 -11.85 -9.20
C ASP A 218 3.69 -11.26 -9.34
N PRO A 219 3.88 -9.93 -9.13
CA PRO A 219 5.20 -9.30 -9.14
C PRO A 219 6.22 -9.91 -8.17
N ALA A 220 5.77 -10.44 -7.01
CA ALA A 220 6.61 -11.18 -6.06
C ALA A 220 6.97 -12.61 -6.56
N GLY A 221 6.41 -13.02 -7.70
CA GLY A 221 6.63 -14.28 -8.38
C GLY A 221 5.49 -15.28 -8.15
N ALA A 222 5.27 -16.14 -9.13
CA ALA A 222 4.20 -17.15 -9.10
C ALA A 222 4.18 -17.96 -7.80
N GLY A 223 2.99 -18.23 -7.28
CA GLY A 223 2.80 -18.97 -6.03
C GLY A 223 3.19 -18.20 -4.77
N SER A 224 3.30 -16.86 -4.82
CA SER A 224 3.39 -16.03 -3.61
C SER A 224 2.07 -16.04 -2.88
N ILE A 225 2.06 -16.71 -1.72
CA ILE A 225 0.92 -16.84 -0.83
C ILE A 225 1.35 -16.49 0.58
N ASN A 226 0.43 -15.90 1.33
CA ASN A 226 0.66 -15.51 2.71
C ASN A 226 -0.40 -16.16 3.59
N THR A 227 -0.12 -17.38 4.06
CA THR A 227 -1.07 -18.18 4.84
C THR A 227 -0.87 -18.01 6.35
N THR A 228 0.29 -17.54 6.79
CA THR A 228 0.66 -17.35 8.19
C THR A 228 1.36 -16.01 8.37
N SER A 229 1.31 -15.46 9.56
CA SER A 229 2.04 -14.24 9.94
C SER A 229 3.04 -14.48 11.06
N GLY A 230 2.98 -15.60 11.77
CA GLY A 230 4.01 -15.96 12.75
C GLY A 230 5.32 -16.37 12.09
N TYR A 231 5.28 -17.34 11.17
CA TYR A 231 6.48 -17.99 10.63
C TYR A 231 6.36 -18.27 9.14
N THR A 232 7.49 -18.23 8.44
CA THR A 232 7.65 -18.79 7.09
C THR A 232 7.56 -20.33 7.12
N ALA A 233 7.39 -20.95 5.95
CA ALA A 233 7.44 -22.40 5.77
C ALA A 233 8.79 -23.02 6.21
N GLY A 234 9.87 -22.23 6.21
CA GLY A 234 11.18 -22.62 6.73
C GLY A 234 11.33 -22.49 8.25
N GLY A 235 10.28 -22.05 8.96
CA GLY A 235 10.30 -21.82 10.41
C GLY A 235 10.98 -20.51 10.82
N VAL A 236 11.28 -19.61 9.89
CA VAL A 236 11.82 -18.28 10.20
C VAL A 236 10.68 -17.37 10.68
N PRO A 237 10.77 -16.73 11.85
CA PRO A 237 9.77 -15.77 12.33
C PRO A 237 9.60 -14.61 11.34
N LYS A 238 8.35 -14.20 11.08
CA LYS A 238 8.04 -13.00 10.29
C LYS A 238 7.89 -11.75 11.18
N THR A 239 7.55 -11.93 12.46
CA THR A 239 7.42 -10.87 13.47
C THR A 239 7.57 -11.46 14.88
N ASN A 240 7.75 -10.61 15.90
CA ASN A 240 7.72 -10.96 17.31
C ASN A 240 6.39 -10.60 18.02
N PHE A 241 5.36 -10.16 17.29
CA PHE A 241 4.08 -9.69 17.87
C PHE A 241 3.45 -10.64 18.91
N TRP A 242 3.50 -11.95 18.67
CA TRP A 242 2.94 -12.97 19.58
C TRP A 242 3.96 -13.55 20.57
N ASP A 243 5.22 -13.12 20.53
CA ASP A 243 6.24 -13.58 21.48
C ASP A 243 5.94 -13.05 22.89
N LEU A 244 6.43 -13.72 23.92
CA LEU A 244 6.26 -13.27 25.29
C LEU A 244 7.04 -11.98 25.55
N GLY A 245 6.34 -10.95 26.01
CA GLY A 245 6.88 -9.69 26.45
C GLY A 245 7.47 -9.75 27.86
N ALA A 246 8.36 -8.80 28.14
CA ALA A 246 9.12 -8.75 29.38
C ALA A 246 8.37 -8.06 30.53
N ILE A 247 7.32 -7.26 30.25
CA ILE A 247 6.63 -6.47 31.29
C ILE A 247 5.69 -7.35 32.09
N THR A 248 4.74 -7.99 31.40
CA THR A 248 3.66 -8.73 32.08
C THR A 248 3.85 -10.25 32.00
N GLY A 249 4.77 -10.73 31.16
CA GLY A 249 4.91 -12.13 30.81
C GLY A 249 3.80 -12.65 29.89
N LYS A 250 2.92 -11.77 29.38
CA LYS A 250 1.95 -12.02 28.30
C LYS A 250 2.61 -11.74 26.94
N THR A 251 1.86 -11.78 25.84
CA THR A 251 2.41 -11.48 24.50
C THR A 251 2.88 -10.01 24.37
N LEU A 252 3.81 -9.73 23.44
CA LEU A 252 4.22 -8.36 23.08
C LEU A 252 3.04 -7.53 22.55
N ALA A 253 2.10 -8.17 21.86
CA ALA A 253 0.82 -7.59 21.50
C ALA A 253 0.05 -7.08 22.73
N TYR A 254 -0.02 -7.85 23.81
CA TYR A 254 -0.62 -7.39 25.06
C TYR A 254 0.15 -6.23 25.68
N ASP A 255 1.46 -6.40 25.88
CA ASP A 255 2.32 -5.40 26.53
C ASP A 255 2.25 -4.05 25.79
N THR A 256 2.04 -4.07 24.47
CA THR A 256 1.92 -2.87 23.64
C THR A 256 0.49 -2.32 23.57
N TYR A 257 -0.52 -3.16 23.34
CA TYR A 257 -1.87 -2.69 22.97
C TYR A 257 -2.89 -2.69 24.10
N ALA A 258 -2.64 -3.37 25.22
CA ALA A 258 -3.61 -3.47 26.31
C ALA A 258 -4.09 -2.10 26.83
N VAL A 259 -3.23 -1.07 26.77
CA VAL A 259 -3.56 0.31 27.15
C VAL A 259 -4.62 0.97 26.26
N LEU A 260 -4.78 0.51 25.02
CA LEU A 260 -5.80 1.03 24.11
C LEU A 260 -7.18 0.39 24.33
N TYR A 261 -7.24 -0.66 25.13
CA TYR A 261 -8.48 -1.35 25.49
C TYR A 261 -9.02 -0.86 26.83
N PRO A 262 -10.35 -0.82 27.01
CA PRO A 262 -10.95 -0.45 28.29
C PRO A 262 -10.47 -1.32 29.45
N TYR A 263 -10.30 -0.70 30.61
CA TYR A 263 -10.05 -1.40 31.86
C TYR A 263 -11.36 -1.98 32.42
N ASP A 264 -11.38 -3.27 32.74
CA ASP A 264 -12.54 -3.92 33.38
C ASP A 264 -12.25 -4.24 34.85
N SER A 265 -12.96 -3.57 35.76
CA SER A 265 -12.89 -3.82 37.20
C SER A 265 -13.28 -5.25 37.61
N GLY A 266 -14.05 -5.97 36.78
CA GLY A 266 -14.41 -7.37 37.00
C GLY A 266 -13.29 -8.36 36.65
N VAL A 267 -12.39 -7.98 35.74
CA VAL A 267 -11.20 -8.76 35.35
C VAL A 267 -9.96 -8.29 36.13
N GLY A 268 -9.98 -7.06 36.64
CA GLY A 268 -8.86 -6.44 37.37
C GLY A 268 -7.70 -6.03 36.45
N ASP A 269 -7.95 -5.96 35.13
CA ASP A 269 -6.95 -5.66 34.10
C ASP A 269 -7.64 -5.08 32.84
N SER A 270 -6.86 -4.73 31.83
CA SER A 270 -7.37 -4.45 30.47
C SER A 270 -8.20 -5.63 29.97
N ILE A 271 -9.31 -5.34 29.27
CA ILE A 271 -10.16 -6.40 28.72
C ILE A 271 -9.46 -7.29 27.68
N LEU A 272 -8.36 -6.81 27.09
CA LEU A 272 -7.52 -7.63 26.21
C LEU A 272 -6.98 -8.87 26.95
N ALA A 273 -6.89 -8.84 28.29
CA ALA A 273 -6.40 -9.96 29.10
C ALA A 273 -7.31 -11.21 29.01
N LEU A 274 -8.58 -11.04 28.62
CA LEU A 274 -9.50 -12.16 28.38
C LEU A 274 -9.12 -13.00 27.16
N PHE A 275 -8.26 -12.48 26.28
CA PHE A 275 -7.84 -13.13 25.04
C PHE A 275 -6.41 -13.70 25.13
N GLU A 276 -5.77 -13.62 26.30
CA GLU A 276 -4.42 -14.09 26.51
C GLU A 276 -4.35 -15.59 26.88
N PRO A 277 -3.35 -16.35 26.37
CA PRO A 277 -2.33 -15.91 25.41
C PRO A 277 -2.93 -15.72 24.00
N LEU A 278 -2.58 -14.62 23.33
CA LEU A 278 -3.02 -14.38 21.96
C LEU A 278 -2.44 -15.47 21.04
N PRO A 279 -3.29 -16.28 20.37
CA PRO A 279 -2.80 -17.32 19.47
C PRO A 279 -2.03 -16.71 18.30
N VAL A 280 -0.91 -17.35 17.93
CA VAL A 280 -0.19 -17.02 16.69
C VAL A 280 -1.18 -17.07 15.53
N ASP A 281 -1.02 -16.15 14.56
CA ASP A 281 -1.87 -16.01 13.38
C ASP A 281 -3.29 -15.49 13.65
N ARG A 282 -3.63 -15.15 14.91
CA ARG A 282 -4.88 -14.49 15.28
C ARG A 282 -4.68 -13.00 15.54
N GLY A 283 -5.55 -12.18 14.96
CA GLY A 283 -5.53 -10.73 15.12
C GLY A 283 -6.08 -10.23 16.46
N LEU A 284 -5.89 -8.95 16.73
CA LEU A 284 -6.45 -8.30 17.92
C LEU A 284 -8.00 -8.27 17.87
N PRO A 285 -8.69 -8.37 19.03
CA PRO A 285 -10.14 -8.33 19.08
C PRO A 285 -10.71 -6.94 18.75
N VAL A 286 -11.56 -6.86 17.73
CA VAL A 286 -12.23 -5.63 17.29
C VAL A 286 -13.68 -5.64 17.78
N PRO A 287 -14.18 -4.58 18.43
CA PRO A 287 -15.58 -4.52 18.82
C PRO A 287 -16.49 -4.34 17.61
N ASP A 288 -17.66 -4.97 17.63
CA ASP A 288 -18.79 -4.56 16.79
C ASP A 288 -19.30 -3.20 17.30
N ILE A 289 -19.15 -2.16 16.47
CA ILE A 289 -19.49 -0.78 16.85
C ILE A 289 -21.01 -0.60 16.97
N ASN A 290 -21.80 -1.30 16.17
CA ASN A 290 -23.25 -1.20 16.24
C ASN A 290 -23.76 -1.79 17.56
N GLU A 291 -23.24 -2.96 17.95
CA GLU A 291 -23.54 -3.57 19.24
C GLU A 291 -23.02 -2.72 20.40
N LEU A 292 -21.82 -2.16 20.26
CA LEU A 292 -21.22 -1.30 21.29
C LEU A 292 -22.08 -0.06 21.55
N LEU A 293 -22.60 0.59 20.50
CA LEU A 293 -23.54 1.71 20.62
C LEU A 293 -24.88 1.29 21.23
N ALA A 294 -25.30 0.04 21.04
CA ALA A 294 -26.46 -0.53 21.73
C ALA A 294 -26.17 -0.90 23.20
N GLY A 295 -24.93 -0.75 23.66
CA GLY A 295 -24.50 -1.05 25.03
C GLY A 295 -23.98 -2.48 25.23
N ASN A 296 -23.77 -3.24 24.15
CA ASN A 296 -23.28 -4.61 24.18
C ASN A 296 -21.81 -4.66 23.72
N LEU A 297 -20.92 -5.28 24.49
CA LEU A 297 -19.57 -5.54 24.03
C LEU A 297 -19.50 -6.88 23.28
N VAL A 298 -19.44 -6.83 21.96
CA VAL A 298 -19.30 -8.02 21.10
C VAL A 298 -17.98 -7.94 20.34
N PRO A 299 -16.93 -8.64 20.79
CA PRO A 299 -15.64 -8.65 20.11
C PRO A 299 -15.58 -9.71 19.01
N HIS A 300 -14.96 -9.36 17.88
CA HIS A 300 -14.66 -10.24 16.77
C HIS A 300 -13.14 -10.33 16.57
N GLN A 301 -12.65 -11.50 16.15
CA GLN A 301 -11.25 -11.72 15.76
C GLN A 301 -11.21 -12.41 14.42
N GLN A 302 -10.14 -12.14 13.66
CA GLN A 302 -9.84 -12.80 12.41
C GLN A 302 -8.56 -13.61 12.52
N ASP A 303 -8.55 -14.75 11.83
CA ASP A 303 -7.43 -15.67 11.76
C ASP A 303 -6.76 -15.57 10.37
N MET A 304 -5.44 -15.76 10.30
CA MET A 304 -4.83 -16.12 9.02
C MET A 304 -5.26 -17.55 8.64
N PRO A 305 -5.28 -17.91 7.34
CA PRO A 305 -5.67 -19.25 6.89
C PRO A 305 -4.86 -20.42 7.50
N GLY A 306 -3.67 -20.14 8.04
CA GLY A 306 -2.75 -21.10 8.61
C GLY A 306 -2.05 -21.93 7.54
N SER A 307 -1.04 -22.73 7.92
CA SER A 307 -0.24 -23.52 6.98
C SER A 307 -1.01 -24.48 6.06
N ALA A 308 -2.22 -24.90 6.45
CA ALA A 308 -3.12 -25.72 5.63
C ALA A 308 -3.92 -24.89 4.60
N ASN A 309 -3.78 -23.56 4.63
CA ASN A 309 -4.57 -22.57 3.90
C ASN A 309 -6.08 -22.82 4.06
N THR A 310 -6.54 -23.03 5.29
CA THR A 310 -7.94 -23.33 5.58
C THR A 310 -8.77 -22.06 5.42
N PRO A 311 -9.87 -22.08 4.66
CA PRO A 311 -10.74 -20.92 4.52
C PRO A 311 -11.28 -20.42 5.87
N GLN A 312 -11.11 -19.13 6.13
CA GLN A 312 -11.57 -18.45 7.34
C GLN A 312 -12.87 -17.71 7.05
N ALA A 313 -13.80 -17.67 8.01
CA ALA A 313 -15.10 -17.02 7.81
C ALA A 313 -15.03 -15.52 8.08
N PHE A 314 -15.80 -14.73 7.34
CA PHE A 314 -16.07 -13.35 7.73
C PHE A 314 -16.83 -13.36 9.07
N SER A 315 -16.37 -12.57 10.03
CA SER A 315 -16.83 -12.66 11.42
C SER A 315 -18.09 -11.84 11.68
N ARG A 316 -18.42 -10.91 10.78
CA ARG A 316 -19.53 -9.96 10.93
C ARG A 316 -20.23 -9.71 9.59
N PHE A 317 -21.50 -9.33 9.65
CA PHE A 317 -22.26 -8.78 8.53
C PHE A 317 -22.93 -7.49 8.98
N ASP A 318 -22.58 -6.38 8.35
CA ASP A 318 -23.10 -5.06 8.69
C ASP A 318 -24.22 -4.70 7.72
N ARG A 319 -25.44 -4.53 8.24
CA ARG A 319 -26.55 -3.94 7.47
C ARG A 319 -26.39 -2.43 7.37
N ASP A 320 -26.13 -1.83 8.52
CA ASP A 320 -25.79 -0.43 8.71
C ASP A 320 -24.43 -0.37 9.42
N LEU A 321 -23.66 0.69 9.20
CA LEU A 321 -22.37 0.88 9.83
C LEU A 321 -22.37 2.12 10.71
N ALA A 322 -22.17 1.95 12.01
CA ALA A 322 -21.80 3.03 12.88
C ALA A 322 -20.36 3.50 12.60
N PHE A 323 -20.23 4.77 12.19
CA PHE A 323 -18.94 5.42 11.99
C PHE A 323 -18.89 6.71 12.81
N PHE A 324 -18.13 6.72 13.92
CA PHE A 324 -18.06 7.76 14.95
C PHE A 324 -19.43 8.29 15.41
N ALA A 325 -20.48 7.47 15.29
CA ALA A 325 -21.86 7.91 15.47
C ALA A 325 -22.18 8.35 16.91
N GLY A 326 -21.46 7.82 17.90
CA GLY A 326 -21.58 8.22 19.30
C GLY A 326 -20.70 9.41 19.69
N LEU A 327 -19.75 9.83 18.84
CA LEU A 327 -18.77 10.84 19.19
C LEU A 327 -19.34 12.25 19.02
N THR A 328 -19.60 12.90 20.15
CA THR A 328 -20.03 14.30 20.22
C THR A 328 -18.97 15.15 20.92
N VAL A 329 -18.50 16.19 20.25
CA VAL A 329 -17.52 17.16 20.78
C VAL A 329 -18.13 18.56 20.66
N GLN A 330 -18.15 19.31 21.75
CA GLN A 330 -18.73 20.67 21.80
C GLN A 330 -20.15 20.78 21.21
N GLY A 331 -20.96 19.71 21.33
CA GLY A 331 -22.33 19.66 20.79
C GLY A 331 -22.41 19.36 19.28
N GLN A 332 -21.28 19.08 18.61
CA GLN A 332 -21.22 18.61 17.24
C GLN A 332 -20.94 17.10 17.21
N THR A 333 -21.78 16.34 16.51
CA THR A 333 -21.55 14.92 16.27
C THR A 333 -20.63 14.77 15.06
N ILE A 334 -19.53 14.05 15.22
CA ILE A 334 -18.47 13.91 14.20
C ILE A 334 -18.86 12.86 13.14
N GLY A 335 -19.52 11.79 13.58
CA GLY A 335 -19.92 10.68 12.74
C GLY A 335 -21.42 10.46 12.64
N LYS A 336 -21.82 9.35 12.03
CA LYS A 336 -23.22 8.91 11.91
C LYS A 336 -23.33 7.41 11.69
N VAL A 337 -24.54 6.88 11.80
CA VAL A 337 -24.88 5.55 11.30
C VAL A 337 -25.13 5.67 9.79
N ILE A 338 -24.38 4.89 9.01
CA ILE A 338 -24.45 4.83 7.55
C ILE A 338 -25.37 3.66 7.20
N PRO A 339 -26.56 3.92 6.64
CA PRO A 339 -27.52 2.86 6.40
C PRO A 339 -27.18 2.07 5.13
N GLY A 340 -27.54 0.78 5.13
CA GLY A 340 -27.58 -0.03 3.92
C GLY A 340 -26.22 -0.35 3.29
N VAL A 341 -25.15 -0.44 4.08
CA VAL A 341 -23.84 -0.93 3.59
C VAL A 341 -23.92 -2.39 3.12
N ASN A 342 -24.70 -3.23 3.84
CA ASN A 342 -24.98 -4.63 3.48
C ASN A 342 -23.74 -5.43 3.06
N TRP A 343 -22.66 -5.37 3.85
CA TRP A 343 -21.41 -6.06 3.56
C TRP A 343 -21.08 -7.12 4.60
N PHE A 344 -20.22 -8.06 4.21
CA PHE A 344 -19.52 -8.96 5.12
C PHE A 344 -18.20 -8.31 5.51
N ALA A 345 -17.85 -8.36 6.79
CA ALA A 345 -16.64 -7.75 7.32
C ALA A 345 -15.69 -8.77 7.98
N ALA A 346 -14.41 -8.64 7.62
CA ALA A 346 -13.29 -9.35 8.22
C ALA A 346 -12.21 -8.35 8.65
N ASP A 347 -12.45 -7.74 9.80
CA ASP A 347 -11.59 -6.70 10.38
C ASP A 347 -10.52 -7.33 11.28
N GLY A 348 -9.29 -6.88 11.13
CA GLY A 348 -8.18 -7.31 11.98
C GLY A 348 -7.47 -8.58 11.53
N ILE A 349 -7.44 -8.85 10.23
CA ILE A 349 -6.61 -9.93 9.67
C ILE A 349 -5.13 -9.57 9.90
N PRO A 350 -4.35 -10.36 10.66
CA PRO A 350 -3.02 -9.94 11.09
C PRO A 350 -1.93 -10.24 10.05
N ILE A 351 -2.09 -9.75 8.82
CA ILE A 351 -1.18 -10.04 7.69
C ILE A 351 0.10 -9.18 7.73
N LEU A 352 1.19 -9.69 7.14
CA LEU A 352 2.51 -9.03 7.05
C LEU A 352 3.02 -8.99 5.60
N PRO A 353 3.94 -8.08 5.22
CA PRO A 353 4.44 -7.94 3.84
C PRO A 353 5.44 -9.03 3.42
N VAL A 354 5.36 -10.22 4.03
CA VAL A 354 6.28 -11.33 3.81
C VAL A 354 5.49 -12.60 3.58
N ASP A 355 5.69 -13.22 2.43
CA ASP A 355 5.01 -14.45 2.04
C ASP A 355 5.57 -15.67 2.78
N ASP A 356 4.95 -16.83 2.59
CA ASP A 356 5.33 -18.05 3.32
C ASP A 356 6.72 -18.58 2.96
N GLN A 357 7.30 -18.15 1.83
CA GLN A 357 8.66 -18.49 1.42
C GLN A 357 9.69 -17.45 1.88
N GLY A 358 9.26 -16.42 2.61
CA GLY A 358 10.12 -15.33 3.05
C GLY A 358 10.37 -14.27 1.98
N ARG A 359 9.61 -14.27 0.87
CA ARG A 359 9.69 -13.20 -0.14
C ARG A 359 8.92 -11.99 0.35
N SER A 360 9.46 -10.80 0.07
CA SER A 360 8.69 -9.56 0.24
C SER A 360 7.53 -9.55 -0.74
N ASN A 361 6.31 -9.37 -0.22
CA ASN A 361 5.10 -9.17 -1.00
C ASN A 361 4.14 -8.27 -0.23
N ALA A 362 4.09 -7.00 -0.62
CA ALA A 362 3.19 -6.00 -0.04
C ALA A 362 1.75 -6.09 -0.57
N TYR A 363 1.52 -6.90 -1.61
CA TYR A 363 0.25 -7.02 -2.32
C TYR A 363 -0.24 -8.48 -2.38
N PRO A 364 -0.25 -9.22 -1.26
CA PRO A 364 -0.70 -10.60 -1.27
C PRO A 364 -2.18 -10.68 -1.65
N LEU A 365 -2.57 -11.76 -2.34
CA LEU A 365 -3.95 -11.99 -2.71
C LEU A 365 -4.66 -12.87 -1.67
N MET A 366 -5.92 -12.54 -1.43
CA MET A 366 -6.89 -13.38 -0.72
C MET A 366 -8.01 -13.73 -1.69
N LYS A 367 -8.36 -15.02 -1.75
CA LYS A 367 -9.55 -15.50 -2.44
C LYS A 367 -10.74 -15.37 -1.50
N VAL A 368 -11.73 -14.59 -1.89
CA VAL A 368 -13.02 -14.49 -1.20
C VAL A 368 -14.03 -15.37 -1.92
N GLU A 369 -14.70 -16.25 -1.18
CA GLU A 369 -15.66 -17.21 -1.70
C GLU A 369 -17.01 -17.02 -1.01
N ALA A 370 -18.07 -16.85 -1.81
CA ALA A 370 -19.44 -17.01 -1.35
C ALA A 370 -19.78 -18.50 -1.36
N ARG A 371 -20.32 -19.01 -0.26
CA ARG A 371 -20.62 -20.43 -0.05
C ARG A 371 -22.08 -20.63 0.34
N ASP A 372 -22.67 -21.69 -0.18
CA ASP A 372 -23.99 -22.15 0.19
C ASP A 372 -24.00 -22.60 1.65
N LYS A 373 -24.97 -22.12 2.44
CA LYS A 373 -25.00 -22.38 3.89
C LYS A 373 -25.38 -23.81 4.25
N ALA A 374 -26.06 -24.54 3.35
CA ALA A 374 -26.53 -25.89 3.62
C ALA A 374 -25.53 -26.97 3.19
N THR A 375 -24.86 -26.75 2.07
CA THR A 375 -23.98 -27.73 1.40
C THR A 375 -22.51 -27.38 1.48
N ASP A 376 -22.18 -26.14 1.86
CA ASP A 376 -20.84 -25.56 1.84
C ASP A 376 -20.18 -25.50 0.44
N ALA A 377 -20.98 -25.67 -0.62
CA ALA A 377 -20.51 -25.49 -1.98
C ALA A 377 -20.11 -24.03 -2.20
N VAL A 378 -18.92 -23.80 -2.76
CA VAL A 378 -18.55 -22.48 -3.31
C VAL A 378 -19.55 -22.15 -4.41
N LEU A 379 -20.12 -20.95 -4.40
CA LEU A 379 -21.11 -20.45 -5.36
C LEU A 379 -20.49 -19.42 -6.32
N ALA A 380 -19.61 -18.57 -5.79
CA ALA A 380 -18.82 -17.60 -6.54
C ALA A 380 -17.54 -17.28 -5.77
N ALA A 381 -16.53 -16.78 -6.48
CA ALA A 381 -15.27 -16.37 -5.89
C ALA A 381 -14.65 -15.18 -6.63
N THR A 382 -13.88 -14.38 -5.92
CA THR A 382 -12.97 -13.40 -6.52
C THR A 382 -11.67 -13.36 -5.70
N ASP A 383 -10.55 -13.11 -6.36
CA ASP A 383 -9.31 -12.76 -5.69
C ASP A 383 -9.24 -11.24 -5.50
N VAL A 384 -8.74 -10.79 -4.35
CA VAL A 384 -8.57 -9.38 -3.98
C VAL A 384 -7.24 -9.19 -3.26
N VAL A 385 -6.61 -8.03 -3.45
CA VAL A 385 -5.39 -7.67 -2.73
C VAL A 385 -5.73 -7.35 -1.28
N LEU A 386 -4.97 -7.91 -0.35
CA LEU A 386 -4.99 -7.54 1.07
C LEU A 386 -3.65 -6.85 1.42
N PRO A 387 -3.51 -5.55 1.07
CA PRO A 387 -2.22 -4.88 0.98
C PRO A 387 -1.68 -4.51 2.37
N VAL A 388 -0.40 -4.78 2.60
CA VAL A 388 0.27 -4.46 3.86
C VAL A 388 1.72 -4.08 3.61
N ALA A 389 2.26 -3.17 4.42
CA ALA A 389 3.65 -2.77 4.36
C ALA A 389 4.24 -2.45 5.74
N SER A 390 5.57 -2.42 5.82
CA SER A 390 6.29 -2.11 7.06
C SER A 390 7.43 -1.12 6.84
N GLU A 391 7.25 -0.19 5.91
CA GLU A 391 8.27 0.79 5.45
C GLU A 391 8.30 2.08 6.29
N ALA A 392 8.01 2.04 7.59
CA ALA A 392 8.22 3.20 8.46
C ALA A 392 9.73 3.37 8.76
N ASP A 393 10.44 4.05 7.86
CA ASP A 393 11.91 4.06 7.79
C ASP A 393 12.56 5.14 8.67
N CYS A 394 12.21 5.16 9.96
CA CYS A 394 12.70 6.14 10.93
C CYS A 394 14.24 6.13 11.09
N GLN A 395 14.86 4.98 10.82
CA GLN A 395 16.30 4.77 10.89
C GLN A 395 17.10 5.65 9.93
N THR A 396 16.51 6.16 8.84
CA THR A 396 17.22 7.05 7.90
C THR A 396 17.78 8.30 8.59
N CYS A 397 17.07 8.84 9.60
CA CYS A 397 17.47 10.04 10.34
C CYS A 397 17.77 9.79 11.82
N HIS A 398 17.14 8.79 12.44
CA HIS A 398 17.24 8.53 13.89
C HIS A 398 18.24 7.42 14.27
N ALA A 399 18.75 6.64 13.31
CA ALA A 399 19.87 5.74 13.60
C ALA A 399 21.18 6.52 13.71
N ALA A 400 22.12 6.00 14.50
CA ALA A 400 23.43 6.62 14.66
C ALA A 400 24.14 6.80 13.31
N SER A 401 24.86 7.91 13.11
CA SER A 401 25.68 8.12 11.92
C SER A 401 26.75 7.03 11.76
N ASP A 402 27.23 6.47 12.87
CA ASP A 402 28.17 5.33 12.91
C ASP A 402 27.59 4.05 12.25
N ASP A 403 26.26 3.92 12.18
CA ASP A 403 25.56 2.81 11.52
C ASP A 403 25.41 3.04 10.00
N GLY A 404 25.93 4.16 9.45
CA GLY A 404 25.97 4.43 8.01
C GLY A 404 24.75 5.16 7.44
N TYR A 405 23.87 5.67 8.31
CA TYR A 405 22.70 6.49 7.94
C TYR A 405 22.98 7.97 8.13
N SER A 406 22.03 8.84 7.76
CA SER A 406 22.27 10.29 7.79
C SER A 406 22.58 10.79 9.20
N GLY A 407 22.02 10.14 10.22
CA GLY A 407 22.13 10.57 11.61
C GLY A 407 21.57 11.97 11.86
N LEU A 408 20.76 12.51 10.93
CA LEU A 408 20.33 13.91 10.94
C LEU A 408 19.64 14.30 12.26
N ALA A 409 18.91 13.36 12.87
CA ALA A 409 18.23 13.56 14.14
C ALA A 409 19.05 13.08 15.36
N SER A 410 19.94 12.09 15.21
CA SER A 410 20.73 11.50 16.30
C SER A 410 22.08 12.18 16.55
N ASP A 411 22.76 12.64 15.51
CA ASP A 411 24.12 13.21 15.56
C ASP A 411 24.13 14.73 15.62
N PHE A 412 22.95 15.34 15.66
CA PHE A 412 22.81 16.76 15.92
C PHE A 412 23.21 17.04 17.37
N ALA A 413 24.47 17.45 17.58
CA ALA A 413 24.99 17.97 18.85
C ALA A 413 24.16 19.16 19.41
N GLY A 414 23.18 19.66 18.66
CA GLY A 414 22.19 20.68 19.06
C GLY A 414 20.88 20.14 19.64
N VAL A 415 20.65 18.82 19.74
CA VAL A 415 19.60 18.31 20.65
C VAL A 415 19.87 18.78 22.09
N ASN A 416 21.13 19.13 22.40
CA ASN A 416 21.58 19.72 23.66
C ASN A 416 21.02 21.12 23.98
N THR A 417 20.27 21.79 23.08
CA THR A 417 19.51 23.01 23.46
C THR A 417 18.10 22.70 23.94
N ASP A 418 17.54 21.55 23.55
CA ASP A 418 16.18 21.10 23.94
C ASP A 418 16.21 19.95 24.97
N ALA A 419 17.31 19.19 25.02
CA ALA A 419 17.62 18.25 26.09
C ALA A 419 18.04 19.04 27.33
N ASP A 420 17.38 18.78 28.45
CA ASP A 420 17.69 19.39 29.75
C ASP A 420 19.22 19.38 30.00
N PRO A 421 19.88 20.54 30.26
CA PRO A 421 21.31 20.62 30.49
C PRO A 421 21.70 19.87 31.78
N GLY A 422 21.84 18.55 31.66
CA GLY A 422 22.03 17.61 32.76
C GLY A 422 21.75 16.15 32.40
N ASN A 423 21.05 15.87 31.29
CA ASN A 423 20.80 14.51 30.82
C ASN A 423 21.54 14.26 29.50
N ASP A 424 22.64 13.49 29.53
CA ASP A 424 23.37 13.14 28.31
C ASP A 424 22.48 12.25 27.44
N PHE A 425 22.06 12.78 26.29
CA PHE A 425 21.39 12.01 25.24
C PHE A 425 22.39 10.99 24.68
N MET A 426 22.22 9.72 25.07
CA MET A 426 23.04 8.62 24.58
C MET A 426 22.41 8.04 23.32
N VAL A 427 23.07 8.22 22.18
CA VAL A 427 22.68 7.57 20.92
C VAL A 427 22.95 6.07 21.01
N MET A 428 21.93 5.26 20.77
CA MET A 428 22.03 3.82 20.59
C MET A 428 22.45 3.49 19.16
N THR A 429 23.42 2.58 19.01
CA THR A 429 23.83 1.99 17.74
C THR A 429 23.19 0.62 17.52
N GLU A 430 23.18 0.13 16.28
CA GLU A 430 22.71 -1.23 15.95
C GLU A 430 23.44 -2.30 16.79
N ALA A 431 24.76 -2.15 16.96
CA ALA A 431 25.57 -3.10 17.74
C ALA A 431 25.15 -3.15 19.22
N GLN A 432 24.70 -2.03 19.79
CA GLN A 432 24.18 -1.98 21.14
C GLN A 432 22.78 -2.60 21.22
N ALA A 433 21.89 -2.31 20.27
CA ALA A 433 20.57 -2.96 20.20
C ALA A 433 20.69 -4.48 20.08
N LEU A 434 21.68 -4.98 19.33
CA LEU A 434 22.01 -6.41 19.26
C LEU A 434 22.48 -6.95 20.62
N ALA A 435 23.38 -6.24 21.31
CA ALA A 435 23.87 -6.65 22.63
C ALA A 435 22.75 -6.69 23.69
N ASP A 436 21.76 -5.81 23.56
CA ASP A 436 20.59 -5.71 24.44
C ASP A 436 19.46 -6.68 24.02
N GLY A 437 19.60 -7.40 22.90
CA GLY A 437 18.62 -8.39 22.43
C GLY A 437 17.34 -7.78 21.84
N LEU A 438 17.39 -6.54 21.38
CA LEU A 438 16.27 -5.82 20.76
C LEU A 438 16.14 -6.19 19.28
N GLY A 439 15.62 -7.39 19.00
CA GLY A 439 15.54 -7.95 17.65
C GLY A 439 14.19 -8.60 17.32
N PRO A 440 13.97 -8.91 16.02
CA PRO A 440 14.99 -9.10 15.00
C PRO A 440 15.45 -7.84 14.25
N GLN A 441 14.80 -6.69 14.43
CA GLN A 441 15.11 -5.46 13.67
C GLN A 441 16.07 -4.52 14.42
N TYR A 442 17.30 -4.96 14.68
CA TYR A 442 18.25 -4.26 15.57
C TYR A 442 18.47 -2.78 15.23
N LEU A 443 18.73 -2.45 13.97
CA LEU A 443 18.94 -1.07 13.52
C LEU A 443 17.68 -0.21 13.71
N LEU A 444 16.52 -0.73 13.28
CA LEU A 444 15.25 -0.03 13.45
C LEU A 444 14.97 0.18 14.95
N ASN A 445 15.22 -0.82 15.78
CA ASN A 445 15.03 -0.73 17.22
C ASN A 445 16.00 0.27 17.86
N ALA A 446 17.27 0.36 17.42
CA ALA A 446 18.19 1.41 17.84
C ALA A 446 17.64 2.81 17.51
N ALA A 447 17.11 3.00 16.30
CA ALA A 447 16.44 4.25 15.92
C ALA A 447 15.19 4.53 16.77
N LYS A 448 14.37 3.52 17.05
CA LYS A 448 13.20 3.63 17.94
C LYS A 448 13.61 4.03 19.36
N VAL A 449 14.69 3.47 19.89
CA VAL A 449 15.29 3.84 21.18
C VAL A 449 15.69 5.31 21.19
N ASN A 450 16.39 5.76 20.14
CA ASN A 450 16.83 7.15 20.01
C ASN A 450 15.66 8.12 19.97
N ILE A 451 14.55 7.75 19.32
CA ILE A 451 13.31 8.55 19.32
C ILE A 451 12.74 8.69 20.74
N LEU A 452 12.65 7.59 21.50
CA LEU A 452 12.13 7.66 22.88
C LEU A 452 13.05 8.49 23.78
N ARG A 453 14.38 8.35 23.66
CA ARG A 453 15.34 9.17 24.42
C ARG A 453 15.26 10.65 24.07
N LEU A 454 15.04 10.97 22.80
CA LEU A 454 14.83 12.34 22.34
C LEU A 454 13.53 12.90 22.92
N HIS A 455 12.47 12.10 22.90
CA HIS A 455 11.19 12.45 23.51
C HIS A 455 11.34 12.71 25.02
N ASP A 456 12.01 11.82 25.74
CA ASP A 456 12.31 11.94 27.17
C ASP A 456 13.09 13.20 27.49
N ALA A 457 14.15 13.48 26.73
CA ALA A 457 14.97 14.66 26.90
C ALA A 457 14.19 15.98 26.69
N LYS A 458 13.31 16.00 25.69
CA LYS A 458 12.53 17.19 25.30
C LYS A 458 11.30 17.43 26.18
N HIS A 459 10.66 16.37 26.64
CA HIS A 459 9.37 16.43 27.33
C HIS A 459 9.45 16.05 28.81
N GLY A 460 10.62 15.66 29.31
CA GLY A 460 10.82 15.22 30.69
C GLY A 460 10.11 13.91 31.01
N THR A 461 9.91 13.05 30.00
CA THR A 461 9.33 11.71 30.16
C THR A 461 10.40 10.66 30.47
N ASP A 462 9.97 9.41 30.70
CA ASP A 462 10.85 8.26 30.97
C ASP A 462 10.39 7.03 30.17
N LEU A 463 10.10 7.25 28.87
CA LEU A 463 9.52 6.28 27.96
C LEU A 463 10.52 5.20 27.52
N ASP A 464 11.82 5.51 27.44
CA ASP A 464 12.87 4.49 27.21
C ASP A 464 12.77 3.36 28.24
N ASN A 465 12.62 3.70 29.51
CA ASN A 465 12.54 2.71 30.59
C ASN A 465 11.14 2.06 30.73
N GLN A 466 10.16 2.49 29.91
CA GLN A 466 8.77 2.00 29.93
C GLN A 466 8.39 1.22 28.66
N ARG A 467 9.38 0.74 27.90
CA ARG A 467 9.15 -0.05 26.67
C ARG A 467 8.45 -1.40 26.93
N PRO A 468 7.60 -1.88 25.99
CA PRO A 468 7.23 -1.21 24.76
C PRO A 468 6.23 -0.06 24.96
N VAL A 469 6.35 1.00 24.16
CA VAL A 469 5.45 2.16 24.20
C VAL A 469 4.44 2.09 23.05
N GLN A 470 3.18 2.36 23.33
CA GLN A 470 2.17 2.60 22.30
C GLN A 470 1.93 4.11 22.20
N CYS A 471 2.39 4.72 21.11
CA CYS A 471 2.36 6.18 20.94
C CYS A 471 0.93 6.74 21.08
N SER A 472 -0.07 5.98 20.63
CA SER A 472 -1.48 6.36 20.75
C SER A 472 -2.08 6.26 22.15
N GLN A 473 -1.32 5.81 23.15
CA GLN A 473 -1.69 5.98 24.55
C GLN A 473 -1.86 7.46 24.91
N CYS A 474 -0.95 8.32 24.45
CA CYS A 474 -1.00 9.76 24.71
C CYS A 474 -1.44 10.54 23.47
N HIS A 475 -0.91 10.19 22.30
CA HIS A 475 -1.20 10.91 21.07
C HIS A 475 -2.40 10.28 20.34
N TYR A 476 -3.61 10.81 20.50
CA TYR A 476 -4.80 10.22 19.89
C TYR A 476 -4.64 9.93 18.38
N SER A 477 -5.08 8.75 17.95
CA SER A 477 -5.17 8.35 16.54
C SER A 477 -6.54 7.73 16.27
N PRO A 478 -7.38 8.35 15.41
CA PRO A 478 -8.67 7.77 15.02
C PRO A 478 -8.58 6.34 14.47
N ALA A 479 -7.47 5.98 13.81
CA ALA A 479 -7.28 4.64 13.26
C ALA A 479 -7.11 3.55 14.33
N LEU A 480 -6.71 3.92 15.55
CA LEU A 480 -6.57 3.01 16.70
C LEU A 480 -7.69 3.17 17.73
N ASP A 481 -8.64 4.08 17.49
CA ASP A 481 -9.85 4.22 18.30
C ASP A 481 -10.89 3.19 17.84
N LEU A 482 -10.62 1.92 18.17
CA LEU A 482 -11.49 0.81 17.80
C LEU A 482 -12.90 0.95 18.38
N ALA A 483 -13.09 1.70 19.47
CA ALA A 483 -14.42 1.95 20.05
C ALA A 483 -15.11 3.20 19.46
N GLN A 484 -14.38 4.01 18.70
CA GLN A 484 -14.84 5.23 18.05
C GLN A 484 -15.43 6.26 19.05
N VAL A 485 -14.81 6.36 20.22
CA VAL A 485 -15.25 7.22 21.34
C VAL A 485 -14.50 8.55 21.42
N GLY A 486 -13.53 8.79 20.54
CA GLY A 486 -12.69 9.98 20.54
C GLY A 486 -11.52 9.92 21.53
N PRO A 487 -10.79 11.03 21.70
CA PRO A 487 -9.73 11.15 22.70
C PRO A 487 -10.26 10.92 24.12
N VAL A 488 -9.63 10.03 24.87
CA VAL A 488 -9.99 9.72 26.27
C VAL A 488 -8.78 9.74 27.21
N ASP A 489 -9.05 10.05 28.47
CA ASP A 489 -8.15 9.79 29.59
C ASP A 489 -8.78 8.72 30.48
N ASP A 490 -8.01 7.71 30.90
CA ASP A 490 -8.57 6.62 31.68
C ASP A 490 -7.58 5.91 32.61
N ALA A 491 -8.11 4.96 33.39
CA ALA A 491 -7.33 4.16 34.32
C ALA A 491 -6.41 3.14 33.65
N ALA A 492 -6.57 2.87 32.34
CA ALA A 492 -5.65 2.04 31.59
C ALA A 492 -4.33 2.78 31.29
N GLY A 493 -4.32 4.11 31.44
CA GLY A 493 -3.15 4.97 31.27
C GLY A 493 -3.21 5.84 30.02
N ARG A 494 -4.35 5.86 29.31
CA ARG A 494 -4.54 6.80 28.19
C ARG A 494 -4.59 8.24 28.70
N GLN A 495 -3.94 9.13 27.95
CA GLN A 495 -3.79 10.56 28.25
C GLN A 495 -3.97 11.36 26.97
N GLN A 496 -5.11 11.22 26.31
CA GLN A 496 -5.34 11.73 24.96
C GLN A 496 -6.04 13.10 24.95
N THR A 497 -6.60 13.54 26.07
CA THR A 497 -7.38 14.79 26.09
C THR A 497 -6.50 16.04 26.17
N THR A 498 -5.24 15.92 26.55
CA THR A 498 -4.32 17.06 26.75
C THR A 498 -3.15 17.08 25.76
N HIS A 499 -2.95 15.99 25.03
CA HIS A 499 -1.85 15.82 24.08
C HIS A 499 -2.35 15.95 22.65
N ILE A 500 -1.56 16.58 21.79
CA ILE A 500 -1.81 16.64 20.34
C ILE A 500 -1.90 15.23 19.74
N SER A 501 -2.60 15.09 18.61
CA SER A 501 -2.78 13.79 17.92
C SER A 501 -1.45 13.22 17.40
N MET A 502 -1.46 11.94 17.01
CA MET A 502 -0.33 11.34 16.26
C MET A 502 -0.03 12.09 14.97
N SER A 503 -1.06 12.56 14.24
CA SER A 503 -0.84 13.27 12.98
C SER A 503 -0.08 14.57 13.21
N ARG A 504 -0.44 15.34 14.22
CA ARG A 504 0.25 16.59 14.54
C ARG A 504 1.65 16.34 15.12
N ALA A 505 1.80 15.35 15.99
CA ALA A 505 3.08 14.98 16.58
C ALA A 505 4.10 14.52 15.52
N MET A 506 3.64 13.80 14.48
CA MET A 506 4.48 13.36 13.38
C MET A 506 4.57 14.41 12.28
N HIS A 507 3.48 14.69 11.56
CA HIS A 507 3.51 15.55 10.38
C HIS A 507 3.82 17.01 10.73
N GLY A 508 3.14 17.56 11.74
CA GLY A 508 3.29 18.97 12.12
C GLY A 508 4.68 19.28 12.67
N HIS A 509 5.24 18.40 13.50
CA HIS A 509 6.59 18.57 14.01
C HIS A 509 7.62 18.49 12.88
N HIS A 510 7.61 17.38 12.11
CA HIS A 510 8.62 17.14 11.07
C HIS A 510 8.54 18.14 9.91
N GLY A 511 7.33 18.53 9.51
CA GLY A 511 7.10 19.52 8.45
C GLY A 511 7.70 20.89 8.76
N SER A 512 7.80 21.25 10.04
CA SER A 512 8.36 22.54 10.50
C SER A 512 9.89 22.57 10.66
N LEU A 513 10.57 21.44 10.47
CA LEU A 513 12.00 21.34 10.71
C LEU A 513 12.80 21.94 9.55
N THR A 514 13.82 22.74 9.89
CA THR A 514 14.76 23.32 8.93
C THR A 514 16.19 22.93 9.27
N PHE A 515 17.02 22.73 8.23
CA PHE A 515 18.43 22.41 8.34
C PHE A 515 19.24 23.10 7.24
N GLY A 516 20.40 23.67 7.59
CA GLY A 516 21.29 24.32 6.62
C GLY A 516 20.69 25.53 5.89
N GLY A 517 19.62 26.13 6.42
CA GLY A 517 18.91 27.27 5.82
C GLY A 517 17.77 26.90 4.86
N GLY A 518 17.36 25.62 4.80
CA GLY A 518 16.18 25.16 4.07
C GLY A 518 15.36 24.14 4.87
N ASP A 519 14.20 23.76 4.35
CA ASP A 519 13.34 22.75 4.97
C ASP A 519 14.02 21.37 4.91
N VAL A 520 13.89 20.57 5.98
CA VAL A 520 14.35 19.17 5.97
C VAL A 520 13.61 18.37 4.90
N PHE A 521 12.32 18.67 4.74
CA PHE A 521 11.43 18.02 3.78
C PHE A 521 11.10 19.00 2.64
N PRO A 522 11.54 18.75 1.40
CA PRO A 522 11.32 19.67 0.30
C PRO A 522 9.83 19.77 -0.08
N GLN A 523 9.39 20.95 -0.52
CA GLN A 523 8.02 21.14 -1.01
C GLN A 523 7.85 20.61 -2.43
N MET A 524 6.70 19.97 -2.69
CA MET A 524 6.32 19.53 -4.02
C MET A 524 5.89 20.74 -4.87
N PRO A 525 6.47 20.95 -6.08
CA PRO A 525 5.96 21.96 -7.02
C PRO A 525 4.48 21.73 -7.35
N THR A 526 3.75 22.74 -7.84
CA THR A 526 2.33 22.55 -8.18
C THR A 526 2.15 21.54 -9.33
N PRO A 527 1.00 20.86 -9.46
CA PRO A 527 0.79 19.84 -10.50
C PRO A 527 0.98 20.32 -11.93
N ASP A 528 0.78 21.62 -12.19
CA ASP A 528 0.96 22.27 -13.49
C ASP A 528 2.38 22.85 -13.70
N ASP A 529 3.28 22.72 -12.72
CA ASP A 529 4.66 23.18 -12.83
C ASP A 529 5.48 22.22 -13.71
N PRO A 530 6.05 22.67 -14.84
CA PRO A 530 6.87 21.83 -15.72
C PRO A 530 8.16 21.32 -15.06
N ALA A 531 8.56 21.86 -13.91
CA ALA A 531 9.67 21.35 -13.10
C ALA A 531 9.43 19.92 -12.63
N ARG A 532 8.16 19.51 -12.42
CA ARG A 532 7.81 18.16 -11.93
C ARG A 532 8.40 17.02 -12.76
N ASP A 533 8.49 17.22 -14.08
CA ASP A 533 8.99 16.23 -15.04
C ASP A 533 10.49 16.37 -15.33
N GLN A 534 11.16 17.38 -14.78
CA GLN A 534 12.59 17.57 -14.99
C GLN A 534 13.41 16.61 -14.13
N PRO A 535 14.64 16.26 -14.54
CA PRO A 535 15.55 15.51 -13.68
C PRO A 535 15.76 16.22 -12.34
N ALA A 536 15.67 15.50 -11.23
CA ALA A 536 15.69 16.06 -9.88
C ALA A 536 16.93 16.92 -9.61
N ASN A 537 18.09 16.51 -10.15
CA ASN A 537 19.35 17.23 -9.98
C ASN A 537 19.40 18.62 -10.64
N THR A 538 18.41 18.97 -11.45
CA THR A 538 18.24 20.33 -12.01
C THR A 538 17.70 21.32 -10.98
N VAL A 539 16.96 20.83 -9.99
CA VAL A 539 16.35 21.62 -8.91
C VAL A 539 17.06 21.39 -7.58
N TYR A 540 17.44 20.14 -7.29
CA TYR A 540 18.08 19.71 -6.04
C TYR A 540 19.50 19.21 -6.30
N PRO A 541 20.54 20.05 -6.12
CA PRO A 541 21.92 19.65 -6.34
C PRO A 541 22.30 18.42 -5.50
N GLY A 542 22.78 17.36 -6.16
CA GLY A 542 23.16 16.11 -5.51
C GLY A 542 22.07 15.03 -5.50
N ALA A 543 20.84 15.36 -5.90
CA ALA A 543 19.80 14.36 -6.14
C ALA A 543 20.18 13.40 -7.27
N ASP A 544 19.63 12.19 -7.25
CA ASP A 544 19.80 11.24 -8.33
C ASP A 544 19.20 11.81 -9.62
N ALA A 545 20.03 11.94 -10.65
CA ALA A 545 19.63 12.43 -11.96
C ALA A 545 18.69 11.45 -12.71
N SER A 546 18.53 10.22 -12.21
CA SER A 546 17.59 9.24 -12.75
C SER A 546 16.14 9.48 -12.32
N LEU A 547 15.93 10.22 -11.23
CA LEU A 547 14.62 10.58 -10.73
C LEU A 547 14.14 11.90 -11.34
N THR A 548 12.84 11.99 -11.56
CA THR A 548 12.15 13.28 -11.75
C THR A 548 12.09 14.05 -10.43
N VAL A 549 11.85 15.36 -10.49
CA VAL A 549 11.59 16.19 -9.30
C VAL A 549 10.45 15.60 -8.45
N THR A 550 9.38 15.14 -9.10
CA THR A 550 8.24 14.53 -8.41
C THR A 550 8.64 13.27 -7.64
N GLU A 551 9.35 12.34 -8.28
CA GLU A 551 9.80 11.11 -7.63
C GLU A 551 10.77 11.38 -6.48
N TYR A 552 11.72 12.29 -6.69
CA TYR A 552 12.66 12.68 -5.65
C TYR A 552 11.96 13.30 -4.44
N VAL A 553 11.12 14.32 -4.64
CA VAL A 553 10.43 14.98 -3.52
C VAL A 553 9.52 13.99 -2.80
N LEU A 554 8.84 13.08 -3.50
CA LEU A 554 7.99 12.08 -2.87
C LEU A 554 8.81 11.10 -2.00
N GLN A 555 9.97 10.64 -2.51
CA GLN A 555 10.92 9.79 -1.77
C GLN A 555 11.54 10.50 -0.56
N GLU A 556 11.81 11.80 -0.66
CA GLU A 556 12.37 12.62 0.41
C GLU A 556 11.32 13.10 1.43
N THR A 557 10.02 12.95 1.15
CA THR A 557 8.94 13.42 2.04
C THR A 557 8.04 12.29 2.54
N CYS A 558 6.85 12.11 1.95
CA CYS A 558 5.83 11.18 2.44
C CYS A 558 6.36 9.74 2.53
N TYR A 559 7.18 9.31 1.57
CA TYR A 559 7.70 7.95 1.51
C TYR A 559 8.89 7.67 2.45
N GLN A 560 9.30 8.63 3.27
CA GLN A 560 10.21 8.37 4.40
C GLN A 560 9.49 7.64 5.54
N CYS A 561 8.18 7.90 5.72
CA CYS A 561 7.38 7.35 6.81
C CYS A 561 6.25 6.45 6.33
N HIS A 562 5.68 6.74 5.17
CA HIS A 562 4.61 5.95 4.56
C HIS A 562 5.16 4.97 3.53
N PRO A 563 4.47 3.84 3.32
CA PRO A 563 4.89 2.85 2.33
C PRO A 563 4.93 3.44 0.92
N GLY A 564 6.11 3.47 0.31
CA GLY A 564 6.21 4.09 -1.00
C GLY A 564 7.54 4.07 -1.72
N LYS A 565 8.67 4.00 -1.01
CA LYS A 565 9.99 3.88 -1.68
C LYS A 565 10.09 2.56 -2.46
N GLN A 566 9.52 1.48 -1.94
CA GLN A 566 9.50 0.19 -2.64
C GLN A 566 8.08 -0.31 -2.88
N THR A 567 7.23 -0.27 -1.85
CA THR A 567 5.83 -0.71 -1.95
C THR A 567 5.08 0.11 -2.99
N GLN A 568 5.01 1.43 -2.84
CA GLN A 568 4.14 2.35 -3.61
C GLN A 568 2.68 2.23 -3.16
N CYS A 569 2.35 2.77 -1.97
CA CYS A 569 0.97 2.79 -1.47
C CYS A 569 -0.02 3.35 -2.52
N LEU A 570 0.31 4.52 -3.09
CA LEU A 570 -0.43 5.15 -4.19
C LEU A 570 -0.01 4.54 -5.53
N ARG A 571 -0.88 3.72 -6.12
CA ARG A 571 -0.57 2.92 -7.34
C ARG A 571 -1.73 2.74 -8.31
N GLY A 572 -2.90 3.30 -8.00
CA GLY A 572 -4.09 3.22 -8.85
C GLY A 572 -4.08 4.20 -10.03
N ALA A 573 -5.27 4.43 -10.59
CA ALA A 573 -5.50 5.28 -11.75
C ALA A 573 -5.03 6.74 -11.54
N MET A 574 -5.11 7.26 -10.31
CA MET A 574 -4.63 8.60 -9.96
C MET A 574 -3.11 8.69 -10.07
N ALA A 575 -2.39 7.68 -9.56
CA ALA A 575 -0.93 7.59 -9.67
C ALA A 575 -0.50 7.51 -11.14
N ALA A 576 -1.19 6.68 -11.94
CA ALA A 576 -0.98 6.58 -13.38
C ALA A 576 -1.25 7.90 -14.12
N GLY A 577 -2.11 8.75 -13.56
CA GLY A 577 -2.41 10.09 -14.05
C GLY A 577 -1.43 11.17 -13.59
N GLY A 578 -0.36 10.82 -12.86
CA GLY A 578 0.66 11.76 -12.37
C GLY A 578 0.31 12.46 -11.06
N VAL A 579 -0.80 12.09 -10.42
CA VAL A 579 -1.21 12.65 -9.12
C VAL A 579 -0.39 12.00 -8.01
N VAL A 580 0.13 12.79 -7.08
CA VAL A 580 0.89 12.33 -5.90
C VAL A 580 0.19 12.66 -4.58
N CYS A 581 0.72 12.14 -3.47
CA CYS A 581 0.15 12.30 -2.13
C CYS A 581 -0.15 13.76 -1.78
N GLN A 582 0.78 14.67 -2.11
CA GLN A 582 0.68 16.09 -1.80
C GLN A 582 -0.46 16.76 -2.56
N ASP A 583 -0.83 16.27 -3.74
CA ASP A 583 -1.92 16.83 -4.55
C ASP A 583 -3.30 16.53 -3.95
N CYS A 584 -3.37 15.48 -3.15
CA CYS A 584 -4.57 15.05 -2.46
C CYS A 584 -4.62 15.60 -1.01
N HIS A 585 -3.56 15.38 -0.23
CA HIS A 585 -3.57 15.59 1.21
C HIS A 585 -2.91 16.90 1.68
N GLY A 586 -2.16 17.57 0.80
CA GLY A 586 -1.28 18.69 1.16
C GLY A 586 0.12 18.25 1.62
N ASN A 587 0.94 19.24 2.00
CA ASN A 587 2.26 19.00 2.59
C ASN A 587 2.17 18.57 4.06
N MET A 588 3.32 18.22 4.66
CA MET A 588 3.38 17.70 6.04
C MET A 588 2.83 18.69 7.07
N GLU A 589 3.07 20.00 6.92
CA GLU A 589 2.52 21.01 7.82
C GLU A 589 0.99 21.09 7.73
N GLN A 590 0.44 21.05 6.51
CA GLN A 590 -1.01 21.04 6.27
C GLN A 590 -1.67 19.76 6.82
N VAL A 591 -1.01 18.60 6.70
CA VAL A 591 -1.49 17.33 7.29
C VAL A 591 -1.43 17.36 8.82
N GLY A 592 -0.40 17.98 9.39
CA GLY A 592 -0.25 18.16 10.84
C GLY A 592 -1.14 19.27 11.43
N ASN A 593 -1.74 20.11 10.59
CA ASN A 593 -2.61 21.20 11.01
C ASN A 593 -4.05 20.71 11.26
N ASP A 594 -4.18 19.85 12.27
CA ASP A 594 -5.44 19.15 12.57
C ASP A 594 -6.21 19.73 13.77
N PHE A 595 -7.34 19.08 14.06
CA PHE A 595 -8.29 19.42 15.12
C PHE A 595 -7.72 19.42 16.55
N THR A 596 -6.50 18.90 16.77
CA THR A 596 -5.88 18.85 18.11
C THR A 596 -4.92 19.99 18.38
N GLY A 597 -4.75 20.92 17.45
CA GLY A 597 -3.71 21.94 17.52
C GLY A 597 -3.76 22.90 18.70
N GLN A 598 -4.84 22.93 19.47
CA GLN A 598 -4.97 23.74 20.67
C GLN A 598 -4.96 22.91 21.97
N LEU A 599 -4.80 21.59 21.88
CA LEU A 599 -4.72 20.72 23.05
C LEU A 599 -3.47 21.01 23.87
N SER A 600 -3.69 21.19 25.17
CA SER A 600 -2.63 21.28 26.18
C SER A 600 -3.21 20.97 27.56
N ALA A 601 -2.35 20.82 28.58
CA ALA A 601 -2.81 20.71 29.97
C ALA A 601 -3.65 21.93 30.42
N ALA A 602 -3.44 23.11 29.82
CA ALA A 602 -4.21 24.33 30.11
C ALA A 602 -5.50 24.45 29.28
N ASN A 603 -5.63 23.65 28.21
CA ASN A 603 -6.76 23.66 27.27
C ASN A 603 -7.07 22.23 26.79
N PRO A 604 -7.59 21.36 27.67
CA PRO A 604 -7.88 19.96 27.35
C PRO A 604 -9.11 19.84 26.45
N ALA A 605 -9.32 18.65 25.89
CA ALA A 605 -10.59 18.28 25.26
C ALA A 605 -11.75 18.34 26.29
N PRO A 606 -12.98 18.71 25.86
CA PRO A 606 -13.35 19.02 24.48
C PRO A 606 -12.96 20.43 24.04
N ASP A 607 -12.65 21.37 24.95
CA ASP A 607 -12.48 22.80 24.64
C ASP A 607 -11.29 23.09 23.72
N GLY A 608 -10.20 22.33 23.83
CA GLY A 608 -9.03 22.46 22.95
C GLY A 608 -9.14 21.74 21.61
N LEU A 609 -10.28 21.12 21.29
CA LEU A 609 -10.54 20.51 19.98
C LEU A 609 -11.16 21.53 19.01
N ASP A 610 -10.62 21.61 17.79
CA ASP A 610 -11.12 22.49 16.72
C ASP A 610 -11.65 21.65 15.54
N LEU A 611 -12.95 21.34 15.58
CA LEU A 611 -13.63 20.57 14.52
C LEU A 611 -13.79 21.34 13.21
N GLY A 612 -13.39 22.62 13.15
CA GLY A 612 -13.28 23.36 11.90
C GLY A 612 -12.08 22.94 11.05
N LYS A 613 -11.17 22.15 11.63
CA LYS A 613 -9.98 21.59 10.96
C LYS A 613 -10.18 20.12 10.60
N ARG A 614 -9.24 19.59 9.82
CA ARG A 614 -9.25 18.18 9.43
C ARG A 614 -9.12 17.27 10.66
N ILE A 615 -9.86 16.17 10.62
CA ILE A 615 -9.69 15.04 11.53
C ILE A 615 -8.95 13.96 10.73
N PRO A 616 -7.71 13.59 11.08
CA PRO A 616 -6.97 12.56 10.37
C PRO A 616 -7.79 11.27 10.22
N TRP A 617 -7.69 10.56 9.10
CA TRP A 617 -8.42 9.31 8.80
C TRP A 617 -9.94 9.45 8.59
N ALA A 618 -10.55 10.54 9.06
CA ALA A 618 -11.98 10.84 8.91
C ALA A 618 -12.27 12.03 7.95
N SER A 619 -11.26 12.83 7.64
CA SER A 619 -11.30 13.94 6.69
C SER A 619 -10.33 13.69 5.55
N GLU A 620 -10.78 12.91 4.56
CA GLU A 620 -9.97 12.53 3.41
C GLU A 620 -10.44 13.19 2.10
N PRO A 621 -9.56 13.29 1.10
CA PRO A 621 -9.91 13.73 -0.24
C PRO A 621 -11.03 12.89 -0.84
N ALA A 622 -11.85 13.55 -1.65
CA ALA A 622 -13.05 12.99 -2.24
C ALA A 622 -12.98 12.99 -3.77
N CYS A 623 -13.81 12.20 -4.42
CA CYS A 623 -13.96 12.14 -5.86
C CYS A 623 -14.29 13.54 -6.41
N GLN A 624 -15.28 14.22 -5.82
CA GLN A 624 -15.67 15.60 -6.14
C GLN A 624 -14.63 16.65 -5.73
N SER A 625 -13.53 16.26 -5.08
CA SER A 625 -12.41 17.18 -4.86
C SER A 625 -11.64 17.45 -6.14
N CYS A 626 -11.67 16.52 -7.12
CA CYS A 626 -11.07 16.72 -8.45
C CYS A 626 -12.09 16.59 -9.59
N HIS A 627 -13.09 15.74 -9.44
CA HIS A 627 -14.17 15.51 -10.41
C HIS A 627 -15.37 16.39 -10.05
N THR A 628 -15.21 17.70 -10.21
CA THR A 628 -16.18 18.71 -9.73
C THR A 628 -17.45 18.81 -10.58
N GLY A 629 -17.41 18.30 -11.82
CA GLY A 629 -18.51 18.39 -12.77
C GLY A 629 -18.26 17.51 -13.98
N ASP A 630 -18.83 17.87 -15.12
CA ASP A 630 -18.75 17.09 -16.36
C ASP A 630 -18.36 17.96 -17.57
N ALA A 631 -18.38 17.38 -18.78
CA ALA A 631 -17.92 18.08 -19.98
C ALA A 631 -18.76 19.32 -20.34
N ALA A 632 -20.05 19.35 -19.94
CA ALA A 632 -20.93 20.49 -20.19
C ALA A 632 -20.87 21.51 -19.05
N SER A 633 -20.63 21.06 -17.83
CA SER A 633 -20.57 21.90 -16.64
C SER A 633 -19.43 21.46 -15.70
N PRO A 634 -18.17 21.88 -15.95
CA PRO A 634 -17.02 21.41 -15.18
C PRO A 634 -17.02 21.81 -13.69
N ASN A 635 -17.71 22.90 -13.33
CA ASN A 635 -17.95 23.35 -11.95
C ASN A 635 -16.68 23.57 -11.09
N HIS A 636 -15.58 23.99 -11.73
CA HIS A 636 -14.32 24.25 -11.02
C HIS A 636 -14.42 25.48 -10.10
N PRO A 637 -14.05 25.36 -8.81
CA PRO A 637 -13.94 26.51 -7.93
C PRO A 637 -12.78 27.44 -8.33
N ALA A 638 -12.89 28.72 -7.99
CA ALA A 638 -11.84 29.69 -8.27
C ALA A 638 -10.53 29.33 -7.55
N GLY A 639 -9.41 29.40 -8.27
CA GLY A 639 -8.08 29.06 -7.73
C GLY A 639 -7.72 27.57 -7.79
N ALA A 640 -8.58 26.73 -8.37
CA ALA A 640 -8.25 25.32 -8.63
C ALA A 640 -7.25 25.16 -9.79
N VAL A 641 -6.42 24.12 -9.70
CA VAL A 641 -5.50 23.72 -10.79
C VAL A 641 -6.24 22.77 -11.72
N VAL A 642 -6.57 23.25 -12.93
CA VAL A 642 -7.41 22.53 -13.90
C VAL A 642 -6.55 21.70 -14.84
N ALA A 643 -6.95 20.47 -15.11
CA ALA A 643 -6.27 19.59 -16.05
C ALA A 643 -6.39 20.11 -17.50
N PRO A 644 -5.48 19.71 -18.42
CA PRO A 644 -5.55 20.12 -19.83
C PRO A 644 -6.86 19.74 -20.55
N ASP A 645 -7.54 18.68 -20.08
CA ASP A 645 -8.84 18.25 -20.59
C ASP A 645 -9.99 19.22 -20.23
N GLY A 646 -9.80 20.12 -19.27
CA GLY A 646 -10.79 21.11 -18.83
C GLY A 646 -11.98 20.54 -18.06
N ILE A 647 -11.95 19.26 -17.66
CA ILE A 647 -13.06 18.54 -17.03
C ILE A 647 -12.76 18.20 -15.56
N ARG A 648 -11.50 17.91 -15.23
CA ARG A 648 -11.07 17.55 -13.87
C ARG A 648 -9.99 18.49 -13.35
N LEU A 649 -9.80 18.47 -12.04
CA LEU A 649 -8.69 19.16 -11.37
C LEU A 649 -7.50 18.23 -11.19
N LEU A 650 -6.31 18.82 -11.07
CA LEU A 650 -5.05 18.12 -10.76
C LEU A 650 -4.72 18.13 -9.27
N GLN A 651 -5.50 18.86 -8.45
CA GLN A 651 -5.30 19.01 -7.02
C GLN A 651 -6.64 19.00 -6.30
N ALA A 652 -6.70 18.33 -5.15
CA ALA A 652 -7.94 18.13 -4.38
C ALA A 652 -8.31 19.33 -3.50
N TYR A 653 -7.47 20.34 -3.39
CA TYR A 653 -7.65 21.53 -2.55
C TYR A 653 -7.17 22.79 -3.28
N ILE A 654 -7.60 23.96 -2.80
CA ILE A 654 -7.20 25.25 -3.38
C ILE A 654 -5.78 25.62 -2.95
N LEU A 655 -4.95 26.03 -3.91
CA LEU A 655 -3.56 26.39 -3.66
C LEU A 655 -3.44 27.56 -2.67
N GLY A 656 -2.53 27.43 -1.71
CA GLY A 656 -2.26 28.46 -0.69
C GLY A 656 -3.12 28.38 0.57
N GLU A 657 -4.09 27.46 0.63
CA GLU A 657 -4.87 27.21 1.85
C GLU A 657 -4.02 26.51 2.93
N PRO A 658 -3.97 27.01 4.18
CA PRO A 658 -3.09 26.48 5.23
C PRO A 658 -3.50 25.08 5.76
N ASP A 659 -4.71 24.63 5.43
CA ASP A 659 -5.28 23.38 5.91
C ASP A 659 -5.39 22.31 4.80
N ALA A 660 -5.08 22.66 3.54
CA ALA A 660 -5.32 21.82 2.36
C ALA A 660 -6.71 21.15 2.36
N LYS A 661 -7.76 21.89 2.71
CA LYS A 661 -9.11 21.33 2.85
C LYS A 661 -9.59 20.76 1.52
N PRO A 662 -10.04 19.49 1.47
CA PRO A 662 -10.60 18.92 0.25
C PRO A 662 -11.75 19.77 -0.28
N ILE A 663 -11.73 20.04 -1.58
CA ILE A 663 -12.84 20.65 -2.32
C ILE A 663 -14.06 19.72 -2.21
N LYS A 664 -15.22 20.31 -1.92
CA LYS A 664 -16.50 19.59 -1.87
C LYS A 664 -17.49 20.27 -2.81
N VAL A 665 -17.88 19.55 -3.87
CA VAL A 665 -18.91 19.97 -4.82
C VAL A 665 -20.04 18.94 -4.77
N ALA A 666 -21.02 19.17 -3.89
CA ALA A 666 -22.08 18.20 -3.62
C ALA A 666 -22.95 17.88 -4.85
N ASP A 667 -23.11 18.84 -5.76
CA ASP A 667 -23.89 18.67 -6.99
C ASP A 667 -23.10 17.97 -8.11
N SER A 668 -21.87 17.53 -7.85
CA SER A 668 -21.10 16.73 -8.82
C SER A 668 -21.75 15.36 -9.01
N ARG A 669 -21.86 14.91 -10.27
CA ARG A 669 -22.29 13.53 -10.61
C ARG A 669 -21.32 12.45 -10.10
N PHE A 670 -20.12 12.84 -9.70
CA PHE A 670 -19.08 11.98 -9.17
C PHE A 670 -18.95 12.13 -7.64
N ALA A 671 -19.88 12.85 -7.01
CA ALA A 671 -19.84 13.05 -5.57
C ALA A 671 -20.12 11.77 -4.80
N GLU A 672 -19.38 11.56 -3.72
CA GLU A 672 -19.77 10.60 -2.69
C GLU A 672 -21.08 11.01 -2.01
N ASN A 673 -21.82 10.01 -1.51
CA ASN A 673 -22.94 10.23 -0.60
C ASN A 673 -22.53 10.20 0.88
N GLU A 674 -21.29 9.80 1.18
CA GLU A 674 -20.72 9.78 2.52
C GLU A 674 -19.46 10.66 2.64
N SER A 675 -18.98 10.88 3.87
CA SER A 675 -17.78 11.71 4.11
C SER A 675 -16.51 11.11 3.53
N LEU A 676 -16.50 9.78 3.35
CA LEU A 676 -15.36 8.98 2.87
C LEU A 676 -15.79 8.08 1.72
N TYR A 677 -14.94 7.99 0.70
CA TYR A 677 -15.10 7.09 -0.44
C TYR A 677 -15.36 5.64 -0.04
N ARG A 678 -14.57 5.08 0.89
CA ARG A 678 -14.71 3.70 1.38
C ARG A 678 -16.05 3.39 2.08
N LEU A 679 -16.77 4.44 2.49
CA LEU A 679 -18.08 4.32 3.15
C LEU A 679 -19.24 4.64 2.21
N SER A 680 -18.94 5.06 0.98
CA SER A 680 -19.94 5.50 0.01
C SER A 680 -20.44 4.36 -0.85
N ASN A 681 -21.70 4.46 -1.26
CA ASN A 681 -22.34 3.52 -2.16
C ASN A 681 -23.13 4.26 -3.25
N GLY A 682 -23.57 3.53 -4.27
CA GLY A 682 -24.29 4.12 -5.39
C GLY A 682 -25.28 3.15 -6.02
N HIS A 683 -25.10 2.88 -7.31
CA HIS A 683 -25.99 2.09 -8.14
C HIS A 683 -26.37 0.74 -7.47
N GLY A 684 -27.65 0.60 -7.09
CA GLY A 684 -28.16 -0.61 -6.44
C GLY A 684 -27.65 -0.88 -5.02
N GLY A 685 -27.05 0.11 -4.35
CA GLY A 685 -26.42 -0.04 -3.03
C GLY A 685 -25.03 -0.66 -3.06
N VAL A 686 -24.44 -0.84 -4.25
CA VAL A 686 -23.06 -1.33 -4.39
C VAL A 686 -22.09 -0.28 -3.86
N MET A 687 -21.16 -0.70 -3.00
CA MET A 687 -20.11 0.16 -2.47
C MET A 687 -19.21 0.65 -3.60
N CYS A 688 -18.75 1.91 -3.52
CA CYS A 688 -17.85 2.49 -4.53
C CYS A 688 -16.60 1.61 -4.74
N GLU A 689 -16.02 1.08 -3.66
CA GLU A 689 -14.87 0.18 -3.71
C GLU A 689 -15.13 -1.12 -4.48
N GLY A 690 -16.37 -1.60 -4.50
CA GLY A 690 -16.74 -2.81 -5.27
C GLY A 690 -16.63 -2.62 -6.78
N CYS A 691 -16.78 -1.39 -7.28
CA CYS A 691 -16.65 -1.05 -8.69
C CYS A 691 -15.27 -0.47 -9.03
N HIS A 692 -14.76 0.41 -8.16
CA HIS A 692 -13.57 1.21 -8.43
C HIS A 692 -12.29 0.63 -7.81
N GLY A 693 -12.38 -0.33 -6.88
CA GLY A 693 -11.24 -0.84 -6.12
C GLY A 693 -10.96 -0.03 -4.85
N SER A 694 -9.99 -0.46 -4.06
CA SER A 694 -9.64 0.18 -2.78
C SER A 694 -9.09 1.60 -2.93
N THR A 695 -9.23 2.42 -1.89
CA THR A 695 -8.53 3.72 -1.76
C THR A 695 -7.03 3.57 -2.12
N HIS A 696 -6.38 4.56 -2.74
CA HIS A 696 -4.98 4.49 -3.25
C HIS A 696 -4.67 3.44 -4.34
N ALA A 697 -5.57 2.47 -4.56
CA ALA A 697 -5.44 1.38 -5.53
C ALA A 697 -6.63 1.33 -6.50
N ILE A 698 -7.35 2.45 -6.69
CA ILE A 698 -8.46 2.56 -7.62
C ILE A 698 -8.02 2.08 -9.00
N PHE A 699 -8.83 1.22 -9.61
CA PHE A 699 -8.49 0.55 -10.86
C PHE A 699 -8.41 1.52 -12.06
N PRO A 700 -7.56 1.22 -13.05
CA PRO A 700 -6.57 0.15 -13.05
C PRO A 700 -5.26 0.57 -12.37
N ASN A 701 -4.51 -0.41 -11.88
CA ASN A 701 -3.08 -0.23 -11.68
C ASN A 701 -2.40 -0.24 -13.07
N PRO A 702 -1.51 0.71 -13.41
CA PRO A 702 -0.91 0.80 -14.74
C PRO A 702 0.01 -0.39 -15.06
N ASN A 703 0.54 -1.08 -14.05
CA ASN A 703 1.28 -2.31 -14.25
C ASN A 703 0.30 -3.46 -14.58
N PRO A 704 0.33 -4.02 -15.80
CA PRO A 704 -0.63 -5.05 -16.23
C PRO A 704 -0.53 -6.35 -15.41
N MET A 705 0.58 -6.57 -14.71
CA MET A 705 0.81 -7.74 -13.86
C MET A 705 0.45 -7.50 -12.38
N ALA A 706 0.13 -6.27 -11.98
CA ALA A 706 -0.21 -5.97 -10.60
C ALA A 706 -1.40 -6.79 -10.13
N ASN A 707 -1.31 -7.32 -8.91
CA ASN A 707 -2.38 -8.09 -8.29
C ASN A 707 -3.67 -7.27 -8.15
N ASP A 708 -3.59 -5.93 -8.03
CA ASP A 708 -4.77 -5.05 -7.99
C ASP A 708 -5.66 -5.22 -9.24
N ASN A 709 -5.08 -5.60 -10.39
CA ASN A 709 -5.85 -5.78 -11.62
C ASN A 709 -6.57 -7.14 -11.69
N VAL A 710 -6.30 -8.08 -10.77
CA VAL A 710 -6.84 -9.45 -10.83
C VAL A 710 -8.35 -9.45 -10.63
N THR A 711 -8.86 -8.73 -9.63
CA THR A 711 -10.30 -8.64 -9.32
C THR A 711 -11.09 -8.17 -10.54
N ALA A 712 -10.67 -7.04 -11.14
CA ALA A 712 -11.33 -6.49 -12.33
C ALA A 712 -11.30 -7.49 -13.51
N LYS A 713 -10.15 -8.11 -13.77
CA LYS A 713 -10.02 -9.10 -14.85
C LYS A 713 -10.93 -10.31 -14.63
N GLN A 714 -11.10 -10.78 -13.40
CA GLN A 714 -11.98 -11.91 -13.09
C GLN A 714 -13.46 -11.56 -13.25
N LEU A 715 -13.85 -10.33 -12.90
CA LEU A 715 -15.25 -9.90 -12.94
C LEU A 715 -15.73 -9.52 -14.35
N GLN A 716 -14.91 -8.79 -15.12
CA GLN A 716 -15.32 -8.21 -16.40
C GLN A 716 -14.40 -8.53 -17.59
N GLY A 717 -13.35 -9.33 -17.38
CA GLY A 717 -12.44 -9.77 -18.45
C GLY A 717 -11.31 -8.78 -18.78
N HIS A 718 -11.29 -7.58 -18.21
CA HIS A 718 -10.20 -6.62 -18.37
C HIS A 718 -9.91 -5.82 -17.09
N SER A 719 -8.72 -5.22 -17.01
CA SER A 719 -8.36 -4.29 -15.93
C SER A 719 -9.15 -2.98 -16.04
N GLY A 720 -9.46 -2.36 -14.92
CA GLY A 720 -10.14 -1.05 -14.84
C GLY A 720 -11.33 -1.09 -13.91
N THR A 721 -11.96 0.06 -13.71
CA THR A 721 -13.25 0.16 -13.01
C THR A 721 -14.25 -0.82 -13.62
N ILE A 722 -15.02 -1.51 -12.79
CA ILE A 722 -16.09 -2.40 -13.24
C ILE A 722 -17.16 -1.56 -13.95
N ILE A 723 -17.24 -1.75 -15.26
CA ILE A 723 -18.11 -0.95 -16.15
C ILE A 723 -18.93 -1.83 -17.09
N GLU A 724 -18.54 -3.10 -17.28
CA GLU A 724 -19.37 -4.06 -18.00
C GLU A 724 -20.63 -4.37 -17.19
N CYS A 725 -21.77 -3.82 -17.63
CA CYS A 725 -23.04 -3.95 -16.92
C CYS A 725 -23.46 -5.41 -16.77
N ASP A 726 -23.05 -6.26 -17.71
CA ASP A 726 -23.31 -7.68 -17.64
C ASP A 726 -22.60 -8.35 -16.45
N THR A 727 -21.61 -7.73 -15.80
CA THR A 727 -21.06 -8.26 -14.54
C THR A 727 -22.18 -8.57 -13.54
N CYS A 728 -23.19 -7.69 -13.43
CA CYS A 728 -24.30 -7.81 -12.48
C CYS A 728 -25.68 -7.97 -13.14
N HIS A 729 -25.85 -7.53 -14.39
CA HIS A 729 -27.09 -7.68 -15.14
C HIS A 729 -27.01 -8.84 -16.14
N GLU A 730 -28.16 -9.36 -16.54
CA GLU A 730 -28.22 -10.34 -17.63
C GLU A 730 -27.83 -9.67 -18.96
N PRO A 731 -26.97 -10.28 -19.80
CA PRO A 731 -26.58 -9.72 -21.09
C PRO A 731 -27.78 -9.39 -21.99
N GLY A 732 -27.83 -8.17 -22.55
CA GLY A 732 -28.92 -7.72 -23.42
C GLY A 732 -30.27 -7.48 -22.73
N SER A 733 -30.33 -7.60 -21.41
CA SER A 733 -31.57 -7.36 -20.64
C SER A 733 -31.89 -5.87 -20.46
N LEU A 734 -30.88 -5.00 -20.55
CA LEU A 734 -31.01 -3.57 -20.33
C LEU A 734 -31.69 -2.87 -21.51
N GLY A 735 -32.43 -1.80 -21.20
CA GLY A 735 -33.13 -0.97 -22.19
C GLY A 735 -32.29 0.22 -22.67
N ILE A 736 -32.95 1.16 -23.36
CA ILE A 736 -32.38 2.49 -23.64
C ILE A 736 -32.56 3.33 -22.37
N THR A 737 -31.53 3.37 -21.53
CA THR A 737 -31.56 4.02 -20.21
C THR A 737 -30.25 4.74 -19.90
N LEU A 738 -30.31 5.70 -18.99
CA LEU A 738 -29.18 6.39 -18.35
C LEU A 738 -29.15 6.15 -16.82
N ASP A 739 -29.91 5.17 -16.32
CA ASP A 739 -30.03 4.87 -14.89
C ASP A 739 -28.82 4.10 -14.32
N GLY A 740 -27.75 3.97 -15.11
CA GLY A 740 -26.48 3.39 -14.68
C GLY A 740 -25.71 4.30 -13.72
N PRO A 741 -24.58 3.81 -13.18
CA PRO A 741 -23.72 4.60 -12.31
C PRO A 741 -23.31 5.91 -13.00
N HIS A 742 -23.32 7.04 -12.28
CA HIS A 742 -22.97 8.37 -12.79
C HIS A 742 -23.79 8.87 -14.02
N GLY A 743 -24.99 8.31 -14.23
CA GLY A 743 -25.83 8.63 -15.37
C GLY A 743 -25.41 7.90 -16.66
N MET A 744 -24.64 6.82 -16.53
CA MET A 744 -24.14 6.07 -17.68
C MET A 744 -25.22 5.22 -18.34
N HIS A 745 -25.12 5.11 -19.66
CA HIS A 745 -25.87 4.13 -20.44
C HIS A 745 -25.17 2.76 -20.43
N PRO A 746 -25.87 1.67 -20.80
CA PRO A 746 -25.24 0.38 -21.05
C PRO A 746 -24.10 0.50 -22.07
N VAL A 747 -22.90 0.08 -21.67
CA VAL A 747 -21.73 0.02 -22.56
C VAL A 747 -21.62 -1.35 -23.22
N ASN A 748 -21.05 -1.41 -24.43
CA ASN A 748 -20.94 -2.65 -25.21
C ASN A 748 -22.26 -3.40 -25.45
N ASP A 749 -23.37 -2.67 -25.41
CA ASP A 749 -24.70 -3.22 -25.58
C ASP A 749 -25.25 -2.87 -26.97
N THR A 750 -25.50 -3.88 -27.79
CA THR A 750 -25.97 -3.67 -29.17
C THR A 750 -27.39 -3.09 -29.24
N ARG A 751 -28.20 -3.28 -28.19
CA ARG A 751 -29.54 -2.69 -28.13
C ARG A 751 -29.44 -1.19 -27.87
N TRP A 752 -28.55 -0.75 -26.99
CA TRP A 752 -28.21 0.66 -26.83
C TRP A 752 -27.68 1.27 -28.13
N VAL A 753 -26.64 0.68 -28.72
CA VAL A 753 -25.99 1.24 -29.92
C VAL A 753 -26.99 1.41 -31.06
N ASN A 754 -27.90 0.45 -31.28
CA ASN A 754 -28.89 0.53 -32.35
C ASN A 754 -30.14 1.37 -32.01
N GLY A 755 -30.40 1.66 -30.74
CA GLY A 755 -31.67 2.22 -30.28
C GLY A 755 -31.59 3.60 -29.63
N HIS A 756 -30.41 4.16 -29.38
CA HIS A 756 -30.25 5.44 -28.69
C HIS A 756 -30.58 6.68 -29.54
N GLU A 757 -30.78 6.53 -30.87
CA GLU A 757 -31.01 7.67 -31.78
C GLU A 757 -32.19 8.54 -31.33
N ASP A 758 -33.33 7.93 -31.02
CA ASP A 758 -34.53 8.66 -30.58
C ASP A 758 -34.29 9.47 -29.29
N LEU A 759 -33.40 8.97 -28.42
CA LEU A 759 -33.01 9.67 -27.19
C LEU A 759 -32.08 10.84 -27.52
N GLY A 760 -31.05 10.61 -28.33
CA GLY A 760 -30.10 11.65 -28.76
C GLY A 760 -30.76 12.76 -29.58
N ASP A 761 -31.75 12.45 -30.41
CA ASP A 761 -32.48 13.44 -31.22
C ASP A 761 -33.41 14.33 -30.37
N LYS A 762 -33.94 13.80 -29.25
CA LYS A 762 -34.88 14.53 -28.38
C LYS A 762 -34.21 15.25 -27.22
N GLN A 763 -33.13 14.68 -26.69
CA GLN A 763 -32.42 15.15 -25.49
C GLN A 763 -30.90 15.07 -25.71
N PRO A 764 -30.34 15.76 -26.72
CA PRO A 764 -28.92 15.71 -27.03
C PRO A 764 -28.03 16.17 -25.86
N GLU A 765 -28.54 17.05 -24.99
CA GLU A 765 -27.85 17.55 -23.81
C GLU A 765 -27.49 16.45 -22.80
N LEU A 766 -28.22 15.34 -22.78
CA LEU A 766 -27.87 14.21 -21.90
C LEU A 766 -26.55 13.57 -22.35
N CYS A 767 -26.33 13.49 -23.66
CA CYS A 767 -25.13 12.90 -24.24
C CYS A 767 -23.92 13.84 -24.10
N THR A 768 -24.11 15.16 -24.25
CA THR A 768 -23.00 16.13 -24.25
C THR A 768 -22.26 16.21 -22.92
N THR A 769 -22.90 15.81 -21.82
CA THR A 769 -22.27 15.78 -20.49
C THR A 769 -21.06 14.83 -20.42
N CYS A 770 -21.04 13.77 -21.23
CA CYS A 770 -19.92 12.82 -21.29
C CYS A 770 -19.24 12.80 -22.66
N HIS A 771 -20.00 12.95 -23.74
CA HIS A 771 -19.49 12.90 -25.12
C HIS A 771 -19.09 14.27 -25.69
N GLY A 772 -19.05 15.30 -24.84
CA GLY A 772 -18.61 16.65 -25.21
C GLY A 772 -19.73 17.49 -25.79
N THR A 773 -19.66 18.81 -25.60
CA THR A 773 -20.65 19.77 -26.14
C THR A 773 -20.63 19.84 -27.67
N ASP A 774 -19.56 19.36 -28.29
CA ASP A 774 -19.42 19.23 -29.74
C ASP A 774 -19.73 17.80 -30.23
N GLY A 775 -20.04 16.84 -29.36
CA GLY A 775 -20.31 15.45 -29.74
C GLY A 775 -19.11 14.66 -30.27
N LEU A 776 -17.89 15.16 -30.07
CA LEU A 776 -16.66 14.50 -30.57
C LEU A 776 -16.03 13.54 -29.57
N GLY A 777 -16.62 13.38 -28.38
CA GLY A 777 -16.10 12.56 -27.30
C GLY A 777 -15.25 13.37 -26.32
N THR A 778 -15.06 12.82 -25.12
CA THR A 778 -14.13 13.34 -24.12
C THR A 778 -13.52 12.19 -23.33
N VAL A 779 -12.62 12.50 -22.40
CA VAL A 779 -12.07 11.53 -21.44
C VAL A 779 -13.15 10.77 -20.65
N LEU A 780 -14.37 11.28 -20.54
CA LEU A 780 -15.52 10.62 -19.89
C LEU A 780 -16.18 9.56 -20.77
N SER A 781 -16.08 9.66 -22.10
CA SER A 781 -16.68 8.70 -23.04
C SER A 781 -15.68 7.67 -23.56
N ARG A 782 -14.50 7.58 -22.95
CA ARG A 782 -13.44 6.66 -23.39
C ARG A 782 -13.83 5.19 -23.22
N THR A 783 -13.49 4.36 -24.22
CA THR A 783 -13.66 2.92 -24.14
C THR A 783 -12.74 2.29 -23.09
N ALA A 784 -13.28 1.43 -22.22
CA ALA A 784 -12.50 0.72 -21.19
C ALA A 784 -11.72 -0.49 -21.74
N ALA A 785 -12.17 -1.04 -22.86
CA ALA A 785 -11.59 -2.16 -23.59
C ALA A 785 -11.79 -1.97 -25.10
N GLU A 786 -11.11 -2.75 -25.93
CA GLU A 786 -11.39 -2.77 -27.36
C GLU A 786 -12.85 -3.23 -27.60
N ARG A 787 -13.58 -2.51 -28.47
CA ARG A 787 -14.97 -2.79 -28.80
C ARG A 787 -15.19 -2.88 -30.29
N THR A 788 -16.03 -3.80 -30.72
CA THR A 788 -16.57 -3.83 -32.08
C THR A 788 -18.06 -3.53 -32.04
N LEU A 789 -18.47 -2.39 -32.57
CA LEU A 789 -19.84 -1.88 -32.50
C LEU A 789 -20.45 -1.77 -33.91
N PRO A 790 -21.77 -1.95 -34.08
CA PRO A 790 -22.42 -1.75 -35.38
C PRO A 790 -22.38 -0.29 -35.82
N ARG A 791 -22.15 -0.05 -37.13
CA ARG A 791 -22.27 1.28 -37.74
C ARG A 791 -23.62 1.43 -38.43
N LYS A 792 -24.25 2.60 -38.24
CA LYS A 792 -25.47 2.96 -38.97
C LYS A 792 -25.12 3.44 -40.39
N GLU A 793 -24.12 4.29 -40.52
CA GLU A 793 -23.69 4.82 -41.81
C GLU A 793 -22.67 3.91 -42.51
N GLY A 794 -22.89 3.67 -43.80
CA GLY A 794 -22.04 2.78 -44.62
C GLY A 794 -22.26 1.28 -44.39
N GLY A 795 -22.97 0.88 -43.33
CA GLY A 795 -23.16 -0.51 -42.92
C GLY A 795 -21.89 -1.16 -42.33
N GLY A 796 -22.05 -2.28 -41.63
CA GLY A 796 -20.93 -3.03 -41.02
C GLY A 796 -20.66 -2.65 -39.56
N THR A 797 -19.39 -2.68 -39.15
CA THR A 797 -18.95 -2.47 -37.77
C THR A 797 -17.76 -1.50 -37.70
N VAL A 798 -17.65 -0.76 -36.59
CA VAL A 798 -16.46 -0.03 -36.19
C VAL A 798 -15.72 -0.81 -35.10
N THR A 799 -14.39 -0.84 -35.15
CA THR A 799 -13.57 -1.31 -34.03
C THR A 799 -12.90 -0.12 -33.38
N LEU A 800 -13.15 0.07 -32.09
CA LEU A 800 -12.62 1.14 -31.26
C LEU A 800 -11.61 0.52 -30.31
N ALA A 801 -10.36 0.97 -30.37
CA ALA A 801 -9.34 0.53 -29.44
C ALA A 801 -9.69 0.96 -28.01
N LYS A 802 -9.06 0.35 -27.00
CA LYS A 802 -9.14 0.84 -25.62
C LYS A 802 -8.64 2.29 -25.53
N GLY A 803 -9.34 3.11 -24.75
CA GLY A 803 -9.00 4.51 -24.53
C GLY A 803 -9.48 5.48 -25.61
N THR A 804 -10.14 4.99 -26.66
CA THR A 804 -10.76 5.85 -27.67
C THR A 804 -11.92 6.62 -27.05
N GLU A 805 -11.85 7.95 -27.07
CA GLU A 805 -12.96 8.84 -26.71
C GLU A 805 -14.07 8.68 -27.75
N VAL A 806 -15.24 8.20 -27.33
CA VAL A 806 -16.33 7.90 -28.26
C VAL A 806 -17.13 9.18 -28.52
N GLY A 807 -17.20 9.60 -29.78
CA GLY A 807 -18.11 10.64 -30.27
C GLY A 807 -19.12 10.10 -31.28
N CYS A 808 -20.01 10.95 -31.80
CA CYS A 808 -21.02 10.55 -32.78
C CYS A 808 -20.39 9.99 -34.07
N VAL A 809 -19.35 10.67 -34.56
CA VAL A 809 -18.69 10.43 -35.87
C VAL A 809 -18.08 9.05 -36.04
N GLU A 810 -17.88 8.32 -34.94
CA GLU A 810 -17.34 6.96 -34.98
C GLU A 810 -18.33 5.96 -35.61
N CYS A 811 -19.63 6.26 -35.50
CA CYS A 811 -20.71 5.37 -35.94
C CYS A 811 -21.69 6.01 -36.95
N HIS A 812 -21.90 7.33 -36.88
CA HIS A 812 -22.83 8.08 -37.74
C HIS A 812 -22.51 9.60 -37.74
N GLU A 813 -23.17 10.38 -38.60
CA GLU A 813 -23.06 11.83 -38.66
C GLU A 813 -23.33 12.49 -37.30
N ASN A 814 -22.56 13.54 -37.00
CA ASN A 814 -22.68 14.27 -35.75
C ASN A 814 -23.86 15.25 -35.79
N LYS A 815 -24.98 14.86 -35.17
CA LYS A 815 -26.19 15.68 -35.08
C LYS A 815 -26.15 16.75 -33.97
N ILE A 816 -25.13 16.78 -33.11
CA ILE A 816 -25.05 17.71 -31.98
C ILE A 816 -24.63 19.12 -32.44
N THR A 817 -23.79 19.22 -33.48
CA THR A 817 -23.23 20.50 -33.97
C THR A 817 -23.94 21.05 -35.21
N HIS A 818 -25.20 20.67 -35.45
CA HIS A 818 -25.97 21.07 -36.64
C HIS A 818 -27.05 22.12 -36.38
#